data_AF-A0A2E4EM79-F1
#
_entry.id   AF-A0A2E4EM79-F1
#
_cell.length_a   1.000
_cell.length_b   1.000
_cell.length_c   1.000
_cell.angle_alpha   90.00
_cell.angle_beta   90.00
_cell.angle_gamma   90.00
#
_symmetry.space_group_name_H-M   'P 1'
#
loop_
_entity.id
_entity.type
_entity.pdbx_description
1 polymer ?
#
loop_
_entity_poly.entity_id
_entity_poly.type
_entity_poly.pdbx_seq_one_letter_code
_entity_poly.pdbx_strand_id
1 'polypeptide(L)'
;MEVEVKHQSANKGLVGELVFVALFLSLTVIYFLFGEIDLALSDFSKVQVSQATNEGIAISKRVSIFYKIIGVFTLLLPSFYFLLKEVKVRFRIARPDLQLVAIFSCSGIGLLLSNAYGMAAEKGVITLFVLVISFLVLFILKKRKPIFRLISNRTFIGGFMIVSIILLGTFQFLGNSSKIIVENGVLCYLLILVTLILIALMTKRFAGISINQQFNLLLPLSLAPILLFASTEALFWVKQQTGDFIAYKWIFMGLLALFMLGYWGLRYFKPVRISSHWLFTVFYAPSALLMFLLYSHYSPILPQSYELFELANPANAQLRMFSFGEIPFVDFLTSHMFAEQFYGVIYNLMFEFNGTLDFLVYQFFYTVIFFFIVYHFLVKLLKSPFLALLFIITFPLITNLFHEVLFFTALCFFAIKNLVANQSIKNFLWLFVLLAALCIWRLDTGVAAIGGSLLFLPIHYFTEKRKIQFGTLTKGLALFAGLILGTLLLLILLSSVEHIISSIRSALHYFSGSQAHGFSTITLEYNQQFFLFHVVYPLASILIICYTIYYLRTTNSSHSRFNLNTSLFFLLVYLVNFQRGLVRHGFIESVDFFLMATFYIGIALFVLSFMQQKGLNWKYVQFYSISFLLILCIKYFPFHKEDTRVNRFFETSSLAFLDYKFNDSFKGRTTGKEEFAEKKYLEIKQFLDANLTNDQTFLDFSNTPTLYFYCQRKVPSYFCQSLQNTVDDYLQNEQLEKINMESTPVVIYSNYPPNWWDNTDYISNSMRQNLIAEYIYSNYKPYRIMNDHSIWIGKNFNATTSIEEKDTLIGRPRIYHYKHAAVLLNKYFDQDGKSRVEKLQEVNPVLADTSNCYKVEVNDEVSGSSLVLAKIELTTNGQEEINLELYSDSTFLGYSTFMASNTESEYLVPLSNHYLWHSKNVNSIWVSTHEGVEVNKITFYRDIRNEY
;
A
#
# COMPACT_ATOMS: atom_id res chain seq x y z
N MET A 1 -17.45 59.92 -22.15
CA MET A 1 -16.47 59.85 -21.04
C MET A 1 -16.88 58.91 -19.90
N GLU A 2 -18.09 58.97 -19.32
CA GLU A 2 -18.48 58.05 -18.21
C GLU A 2 -18.52 56.55 -18.58
N VAL A 3 -18.89 56.21 -19.82
CA VAL A 3 -18.85 54.83 -20.34
C VAL A 3 -17.40 54.35 -20.58
N GLU A 4 -16.49 55.28 -20.85
CA GLU A 4 -15.07 55.00 -21.09
C GLU A 4 -14.30 54.84 -19.77
N VAL A 5 -14.69 55.59 -18.73
CA VAL A 5 -14.17 55.45 -17.35
C VAL A 5 -14.65 54.16 -16.68
N LYS A 6 -15.91 53.73 -16.91
CA LYS A 6 -16.39 52.40 -16.48
C LYS A 6 -15.72 51.24 -17.25
N HIS A 7 -15.31 51.45 -18.50
CA HIS A 7 -14.54 50.43 -19.24
C HIS A 7 -13.06 50.36 -18.83
N GLN A 8 -12.46 51.46 -18.36
CA GLN A 8 -11.10 51.46 -17.83
C GLN A 8 -10.97 50.84 -16.43
N SER A 9 -12.00 50.88 -15.57
CA SER A 9 -11.93 50.27 -14.23
C SER A 9 -11.99 48.73 -14.27
N ALA A 10 -12.67 48.13 -15.27
CA ALA A 10 -12.74 46.67 -15.43
C ALA A 10 -11.43 46.02 -15.92
N ASN A 11 -10.47 46.80 -16.40
CA ASN A 11 -9.23 46.32 -17.02
C ASN A 11 -7.97 46.46 -16.14
N LYS A 12 -8.07 47.08 -14.96
CA LYS A 12 -6.90 47.37 -14.08
C LYS A 12 -6.50 46.26 -13.11
N GLY A 13 -7.24 45.15 -13.04
CA GLY A 13 -6.82 44.00 -12.25
C GLY A 13 -5.66 43.26 -12.93
N LEU A 14 -4.49 43.27 -12.30
CA LEU A 14 -3.38 42.35 -12.62
C LEU A 14 -3.95 40.92 -12.56
N VAL A 15 -4.01 40.26 -13.72
CA VAL A 15 -4.68 38.96 -13.83
C VAL A 15 -3.69 37.90 -13.37
N GLY A 16 -3.83 37.45 -12.12
CA GLY A 16 -2.98 36.39 -11.55
C GLY A 16 -2.93 35.13 -12.41
N GLU A 17 -3.96 34.88 -13.22
CA GLU A 17 -3.98 33.80 -14.22
C GLU A 17 -2.81 33.92 -15.23
N LEU A 18 -2.39 35.13 -15.63
CA LEU A 18 -1.25 35.33 -16.56
C LEU A 18 0.09 34.94 -15.94
N VAL A 19 0.24 35.09 -14.62
CA VAL A 19 1.48 34.76 -13.90
C VAL A 19 1.72 33.26 -13.95
N PHE A 20 0.70 32.43 -13.69
CA PHE A 20 0.83 30.98 -13.78
C PHE A 20 1.19 30.50 -15.19
N VAL A 21 0.56 31.10 -16.22
CA VAL A 21 0.87 30.75 -17.61
C VAL A 21 2.31 31.15 -17.96
N ALA A 22 2.72 32.38 -17.63
CA ALA A 22 4.08 32.84 -17.89
C ALA A 22 5.12 32.00 -17.16
N LEU A 23 4.85 31.65 -15.90
CA LEU A 23 5.72 30.81 -15.07
C LEU A 23 5.88 29.41 -15.67
N PHE A 24 4.77 28.77 -16.04
CA PHE A 24 4.80 27.44 -16.65
C PHE A 24 5.58 27.43 -17.97
N LEU A 25 5.34 28.39 -18.86
CA LEU A 25 6.07 28.51 -20.13
C LEU A 25 7.57 28.73 -19.89
N SER A 26 7.93 29.60 -18.94
CA SER A 26 9.33 29.88 -18.61
C SER A 26 10.04 28.64 -18.07
N LEU A 27 9.43 27.95 -17.10
CA LEU A 27 9.98 26.74 -16.49
C LEU A 27 10.07 25.59 -17.50
N THR A 28 9.09 25.46 -18.40
CA THR A 28 9.12 24.43 -19.46
C THR A 28 10.26 24.66 -20.44
N VAL A 29 10.49 25.91 -20.87
CA VAL A 29 11.62 26.25 -21.76
C VAL A 29 12.94 25.98 -21.05
N ILE A 30 13.08 26.36 -19.78
CA ILE A 30 14.28 26.04 -19.00
C ILE A 30 14.48 24.53 -18.89
N TYR A 31 13.42 23.79 -18.59
CA TYR A 31 13.46 22.34 -18.48
C TYR A 31 14.03 21.70 -19.76
N PHE A 32 13.57 22.12 -20.94
CA PHE A 32 14.07 21.59 -22.20
C PHE A 32 15.46 22.11 -22.60
N LEU A 33 15.83 23.34 -22.21
CA LEU A 33 17.16 23.90 -22.50
C LEU A 33 18.27 23.33 -21.62
N PHE A 34 17.93 22.92 -20.39
CA PHE A 34 18.88 22.57 -19.33
C PHE A 34 18.65 21.17 -18.74
N GLY A 35 17.77 20.35 -19.32
CA GLY A 35 17.45 19.01 -18.81
C GLY A 35 18.57 17.98 -19.02
N GLU A 36 19.38 18.13 -20.06
CA GLU A 36 20.49 17.24 -20.41
C GLU A 36 21.82 17.97 -20.29
N ILE A 37 22.35 18.09 -19.07
CA ILE A 37 23.65 18.74 -18.89
C ILE A 37 24.66 17.75 -18.34
N ASP A 38 25.72 17.57 -19.13
CA ASP A 38 26.88 16.83 -18.71
C ASP A 38 27.67 17.60 -17.65
N LEU A 39 27.62 17.09 -16.42
CA LEU A 39 28.39 17.62 -15.30
C LEU A 39 29.79 16.99 -15.23
N ALA A 40 30.19 16.15 -16.19
CA ALA A 40 31.50 15.51 -16.18
C ALA A 40 32.63 16.54 -16.08
N LEU A 41 33.59 16.22 -15.23
CA LEU A 41 34.83 16.96 -15.05
C LEU A 41 35.73 16.67 -16.25
N SER A 42 35.79 17.65 -17.16
CA SER A 42 36.55 17.55 -18.41
C SER A 42 37.88 18.33 -18.39
N ASP A 43 38.18 19.04 -17.30
CA ASP A 43 39.37 19.88 -17.13
C ASP A 43 40.08 19.50 -15.82
N PHE A 44 41.27 18.90 -15.95
CA PHE A 44 42.10 18.44 -14.83
C PHE A 44 43.27 19.40 -14.53
N SER A 45 43.35 20.56 -15.20
CA SER A 45 44.47 21.50 -15.07
C SER A 45 44.60 22.17 -13.68
N LYS A 46 43.55 22.07 -12.85
CA LYS A 46 43.50 22.59 -11.47
C LYS A 46 43.03 21.49 -10.52
N VAL A 47 43.98 20.78 -9.90
CA VAL A 47 43.68 19.67 -8.98
C VAL A 47 43.22 20.23 -7.63
N GLN A 48 41.94 20.09 -7.33
CA GLN A 48 41.41 20.15 -5.97
C GLN A 48 40.78 18.79 -5.66
N VAL A 49 41.35 18.04 -4.71
CA VAL A 49 40.79 16.76 -4.26
C VAL A 49 39.54 17.05 -3.42
N SER A 50 38.38 16.75 -3.97
CA SER A 50 37.08 16.88 -3.32
C SER A 50 36.21 15.69 -3.71
N GLN A 51 35.15 15.39 -2.96
CA GLN A 51 34.19 14.34 -3.32
C GLN A 51 33.67 14.50 -4.76
N ALA A 52 33.35 15.74 -5.17
CA ALA A 52 32.90 16.02 -6.53
C ALA A 52 33.99 15.73 -7.57
N THR A 53 35.26 15.98 -7.25
CA THR A 53 36.40 15.63 -8.12
C THR A 53 36.58 14.11 -8.20
N ASN A 54 36.42 13.38 -7.09
CA ASN A 54 36.44 11.92 -7.04
C ASN A 54 35.30 11.28 -7.86
N GLU A 55 34.12 11.91 -7.87
CA GLU A 55 32.96 11.47 -8.65
C GLU A 55 32.98 11.99 -10.11
N GLY A 56 34.05 12.70 -10.52
CA GLY A 56 34.16 13.24 -11.87
C GLY A 56 33.13 14.33 -12.18
N ILE A 57 32.71 15.13 -11.19
CA ILE A 57 31.70 16.20 -11.29
C ILE A 57 32.37 17.59 -11.26
N ALA A 58 32.16 18.38 -12.31
CA ALA A 58 32.58 19.77 -12.39
C ALA A 58 31.61 20.69 -11.61
N ILE A 59 31.98 21.05 -10.38
CA ILE A 59 31.21 22.01 -9.55
C ILE A 59 31.08 23.37 -10.24
N SER A 60 32.12 23.84 -10.93
CA SER A 60 32.07 25.10 -11.70
C SER A 60 31.01 25.06 -12.81
N LYS A 61 30.82 23.90 -13.47
CA LYS A 61 29.72 23.70 -14.42
C LYS A 61 28.37 23.78 -13.69
N ARG A 62 28.19 23.12 -12.55
CA ARG A 62 26.95 23.19 -11.75
C ARG A 62 26.59 24.63 -11.36
N VAL A 63 27.57 25.40 -10.88
CA VAL A 63 27.39 26.82 -10.53
C VAL A 63 27.08 27.66 -11.76
N SER A 64 27.79 27.45 -12.88
CA SER A 64 27.52 28.14 -14.14
C SER A 64 26.10 27.86 -14.65
N ILE A 65 25.66 26.61 -14.58
CA ILE A 65 24.31 26.17 -14.97
C ILE A 65 23.27 26.86 -14.09
N PHE A 66 23.46 26.91 -12.78
CA PHE A 66 22.57 27.61 -11.87
C PHE A 66 22.38 29.08 -12.28
N TYR A 67 23.48 29.82 -12.51
CA TYR A 67 23.40 31.21 -12.94
C TYR A 67 22.82 31.36 -14.36
N LYS A 68 23.12 30.44 -15.29
CA LYS A 68 22.49 30.42 -16.63
C LYS A 68 20.98 30.22 -16.53
N ILE A 69 20.52 29.28 -15.70
CA ILE A 69 19.10 29.03 -15.46
C ILE A 69 18.44 30.28 -14.87
N ILE A 70 19.03 30.90 -13.84
CA ILE A 70 18.51 32.15 -13.26
C ILE A 70 18.47 33.28 -14.29
N GLY A 71 19.54 33.46 -15.06
CA GLY A 71 19.62 34.49 -16.10
C GLY A 71 18.54 34.31 -17.16
N VAL A 72 18.40 33.09 -17.69
CA VAL A 72 17.35 32.75 -18.66
C VAL A 72 15.96 32.90 -18.05
N PHE A 73 15.74 32.47 -16.81
CA PHE A 73 14.45 32.62 -16.12
C PHE A 73 14.05 34.08 -15.94
N THR A 74 14.98 34.91 -15.46
CA THR A 74 14.78 36.35 -15.23
C THR A 74 14.43 37.08 -16.53
N LEU A 75 14.89 36.60 -17.68
CA LEU A 75 14.51 37.13 -18.99
C LEU A 75 13.17 36.56 -19.48
N LEU A 76 12.96 35.24 -19.40
CA LEU A 76 11.78 34.57 -19.94
C LEU A 76 10.49 34.93 -19.20
N LEU A 77 10.51 35.00 -17.86
CA LEU A 77 9.28 35.22 -17.08
C LEU A 77 8.63 36.59 -17.38
N PRO A 78 9.35 37.73 -17.31
CA PRO A 78 8.80 39.01 -17.72
C PRO A 78 8.42 39.02 -19.19
N SER A 79 9.24 38.43 -20.08
CA SER A 79 8.97 38.40 -21.52
C SER A 79 7.65 37.69 -21.85
N PHE A 80 7.44 36.48 -21.31
CA PHE A 80 6.19 35.77 -21.47
C PHE A 80 5.02 36.49 -20.80
N TYR A 81 5.22 37.10 -19.62
CA TYR A 81 4.18 37.87 -18.96
C TYR A 81 3.72 39.07 -19.82
N PHE A 82 4.66 39.88 -20.33
CA PHE A 82 4.36 41.02 -21.20
C PHE A 82 3.73 40.57 -22.50
N LEU A 83 4.26 39.52 -23.13
CA LEU A 83 3.67 38.94 -24.33
C LEU A 83 2.23 38.50 -24.10
N LEU A 84 1.96 37.77 -23.02
CA LEU A 84 0.61 37.29 -22.68
C LEU A 84 -0.33 38.44 -22.30
N LYS A 85 0.19 39.49 -21.65
CA LYS A 85 -0.57 40.73 -21.37
C LYS A 85 -0.95 41.43 -22.67
N GLU A 86 -0.01 41.61 -23.58
CA GLU A 86 -0.27 42.21 -24.90
C GLU A 86 -1.26 41.37 -25.71
N VAL A 87 -1.08 40.05 -25.74
CA VAL A 87 -2.03 39.12 -26.37
C VAL A 87 -3.43 39.27 -25.75
N LYS A 88 -3.53 39.29 -24.42
CA LYS A 88 -4.80 39.50 -23.72
C LYS A 88 -5.45 40.82 -24.11
N VAL A 89 -4.72 41.93 -24.12
CA VAL A 89 -5.24 43.28 -24.42
C VAL A 89 -5.64 43.38 -25.89
N ARG A 90 -4.74 43.03 -26.81
CA ARG A 90 -4.93 43.10 -28.27
C ARG A 90 -6.10 42.22 -28.73
N PHE A 91 -6.21 41.01 -28.18
CA PHE A 91 -7.25 40.06 -28.55
C PHE A 91 -8.48 40.08 -27.63
N ARG A 92 -8.49 40.93 -26.59
CA ARG A 92 -9.57 41.07 -25.60
C ARG A 92 -9.98 39.71 -25.00
N ILE A 93 -9.00 38.89 -24.62
CA ILE A 93 -9.25 37.55 -24.07
C ILE A 93 -9.99 37.69 -22.74
N ALA A 94 -11.14 37.01 -22.62
CA ALA A 94 -11.96 37.09 -21.43
C ALA A 94 -11.27 36.39 -20.25
N ARG A 95 -11.45 36.92 -19.03
CA ARG A 95 -10.89 36.30 -17.82
C ARG A 95 -11.29 34.81 -17.65
N PRO A 96 -12.54 34.39 -17.91
CA PRO A 96 -12.91 32.98 -17.80
C PRO A 96 -12.12 32.05 -18.72
N ASP A 97 -11.67 32.54 -19.88
CA ASP A 97 -10.86 31.78 -20.84
C ASP A 97 -9.44 31.58 -20.28
N LEU A 98 -8.84 32.63 -19.72
CA LEU A 98 -7.52 32.56 -19.06
C LEU A 98 -7.48 31.66 -17.84
N GLN A 99 -8.59 31.55 -17.09
CA GLN A 99 -8.67 30.65 -15.94
C GLN A 99 -8.48 29.17 -16.30
N LEU A 100 -8.90 28.75 -17.50
CA LEU A 100 -8.70 27.37 -17.94
C LEU A 100 -7.21 27.11 -18.26
N VAL A 101 -6.55 28.06 -18.92
CA VAL A 101 -5.11 27.97 -19.22
C VAL A 101 -4.28 27.97 -17.93
N ALA A 102 -4.66 28.79 -16.96
CA ALA A 102 -4.01 28.83 -15.66
C ALA A 102 -4.15 27.50 -14.89
N ILE A 103 -5.28 26.80 -15.00
CA ILE A 103 -5.45 25.46 -14.42
C ILE A 103 -4.40 24.50 -15.00
N PHE A 104 -4.32 24.38 -16.33
CA PHE A 104 -3.33 23.49 -16.97
C PHE A 104 -1.89 23.90 -16.66
N SER A 105 -1.63 25.20 -16.59
CA SER A 105 -0.31 25.73 -16.23
C SER A 105 0.07 25.37 -14.79
N CYS A 106 -0.88 25.44 -13.85
CA CYS A 106 -0.67 25.03 -12.47
C CYS A 106 -0.36 23.53 -12.37
N SER A 107 -1.11 22.68 -13.06
CA SER A 107 -0.84 21.24 -13.13
C SER A 107 0.54 20.95 -13.75
N GLY A 108 0.90 21.69 -14.80
CA GLY A 108 2.17 21.55 -15.50
C GLY A 108 3.37 21.97 -14.65
N ILE A 109 3.24 23.04 -13.86
CA ILE A 109 4.26 23.44 -12.86
C ILE A 109 4.45 22.33 -11.82
N GLY A 110 3.36 21.73 -11.32
CA GLY A 110 3.42 20.62 -10.39
C GLY A 110 4.21 19.42 -10.96
N LEU A 111 3.91 19.03 -12.19
CA LEU A 111 4.62 17.94 -12.87
C LEU A 111 6.10 18.27 -13.13
N LEU A 112 6.43 19.51 -13.53
CA LEU A 112 7.82 19.96 -13.71
C LEU A 112 8.62 19.87 -12.40
N LEU A 113 8.04 20.38 -11.31
CA LEU A 113 8.66 20.32 -10.00
C LEU A 113 8.83 18.87 -9.54
N SER A 114 7.81 18.03 -9.72
CA SER A 114 7.91 16.60 -9.41
C SER A 114 9.02 15.91 -10.18
N ASN A 115 9.25 16.26 -11.45
CA ASN A 115 10.37 15.74 -12.22
C ASN A 115 11.72 16.20 -11.67
N ALA A 116 11.83 17.47 -11.26
CA ALA A 116 13.03 17.95 -10.55
C ALA A 116 13.29 17.20 -9.24
N TYR A 117 12.25 16.66 -8.61
CA TYR A 117 12.34 15.79 -7.42
C TYR A 117 12.46 14.30 -7.73
N GLY A 118 12.60 13.91 -9.00
CA GLY A 118 12.84 12.52 -9.39
C GLY A 118 11.64 11.80 -10.03
N MET A 119 10.44 12.35 -10.11
CA MET A 119 9.30 11.65 -10.75
C MET A 119 9.25 11.89 -12.26
N ALA A 120 9.40 10.87 -13.10
CA ALA A 120 9.36 11.03 -14.55
C ALA A 120 7.96 11.47 -15.02
N ALA A 121 7.85 12.74 -15.42
CA ALA A 121 6.58 13.43 -15.72
C ALA A 121 6.58 14.17 -17.07
N GLU A 122 7.60 13.94 -17.89
CA GLU A 122 7.89 14.68 -19.13
C GLU A 122 6.71 14.76 -20.09
N LYS A 123 6.00 13.65 -20.32
CA LYS A 123 4.91 13.59 -21.31
C LYS A 123 3.67 14.30 -20.81
N GLY A 124 3.41 14.23 -19.51
CA GLY A 124 2.40 15.06 -18.85
C GLY A 124 2.71 16.56 -19.02
N VAL A 125 3.96 16.97 -18.81
CA VAL A 125 4.42 18.36 -19.03
C VAL A 125 4.23 18.80 -20.48
N ILE A 126 4.68 17.99 -21.46
CA ILE A 126 4.53 18.28 -22.89
C ILE A 126 3.06 18.40 -23.27
N THR A 127 2.21 17.48 -22.82
CA THR A 127 0.78 17.49 -23.11
C THR A 127 0.13 18.77 -22.61
N LEU A 128 0.42 19.17 -21.37
CA LEU A 128 -0.11 20.41 -20.79
C LEU A 128 0.44 21.66 -21.48
N PHE A 129 1.71 21.65 -21.87
CA PHE A 129 2.32 22.72 -22.66
C PHE A 129 1.61 22.92 -24.00
N VAL A 130 1.40 21.85 -24.76
CA VAL A 130 0.71 21.93 -26.06
C VAL A 130 -0.75 22.36 -25.89
N LEU A 131 -1.45 21.89 -24.86
CA LEU A 131 -2.80 22.34 -24.54
C LEU A 131 -2.85 23.83 -24.21
N VAL A 132 -1.92 24.32 -23.39
CA VAL A 132 -1.81 25.76 -23.04
C VAL A 132 -1.63 26.61 -24.30
N ILE A 133 -0.69 26.26 -25.17
CA ILE A 133 -0.46 26.99 -26.43
C ILE A 133 -1.68 26.92 -27.34
N SER A 134 -2.28 25.74 -27.49
CA SER A 134 -3.46 25.53 -28.33
C SER A 134 -4.65 26.37 -27.88
N PHE A 135 -4.93 26.44 -26.57
CA PHE A 135 -6.01 27.28 -26.07
C PHE A 135 -5.76 28.77 -26.26
N LEU A 136 -4.52 29.24 -26.07
CA LEU A 136 -4.16 30.63 -26.35
C LEU A 136 -4.43 31.00 -27.82
N VAL A 137 -4.04 30.14 -28.76
CA VAL A 137 -4.31 30.32 -30.20
C VAL A 137 -5.82 30.31 -30.49
N LEU A 138 -6.57 29.36 -29.92
CA LEU A 138 -8.02 29.26 -30.11
C LEU A 138 -8.76 30.51 -29.60
N PHE A 139 -8.31 31.10 -28.49
CA PHE A 139 -8.90 32.34 -27.97
C PHE A 139 -8.61 33.56 -28.85
N ILE A 140 -7.45 33.60 -29.50
CA ILE A 140 -7.14 34.62 -30.52
C ILE A 140 -8.10 34.48 -31.72
N LEU A 141 -8.34 33.25 -32.19
CA LEU A 141 -9.22 32.96 -33.32
C LEU A 141 -10.71 33.19 -33.01
N LYS A 142 -11.13 33.00 -31.75
CA LYS A 142 -12.49 33.27 -31.24
C LYS A 142 -13.04 34.64 -31.61
N LYS A 143 -12.17 35.66 -31.64
CA LYS A 143 -12.57 37.02 -32.00
C LYS A 143 -12.93 37.15 -33.48
N ARG A 144 -12.28 36.38 -34.35
CA ARG A 144 -12.42 36.49 -35.81
C ARG A 144 -13.61 35.72 -36.37
N LYS A 145 -13.99 34.59 -35.75
CA LYS A 145 -15.12 33.78 -36.23
C LYS A 145 -15.99 33.29 -35.06
N PRO A 146 -17.33 33.45 -35.14
CA PRO A 146 -18.25 33.05 -34.06
C PRO A 146 -18.25 31.54 -33.79
N ILE A 147 -17.86 30.72 -34.76
CA ILE A 147 -17.77 29.25 -34.61
C ILE A 147 -16.82 28.84 -33.46
N PHE A 148 -15.74 29.60 -33.24
CA PHE A 148 -14.78 29.37 -32.17
C PHE A 148 -15.29 29.79 -30.77
N ARG A 149 -16.43 30.52 -30.67
CA ARG A 149 -17.06 30.80 -29.36
C ARG A 149 -17.55 29.51 -28.69
N LEU A 150 -17.95 28.51 -29.47
CA LEU A 150 -18.31 27.20 -28.90
C LEU A 150 -17.14 26.55 -28.19
N ILE A 151 -15.96 26.63 -28.80
CA ILE A 151 -14.76 26.02 -28.28
C ILE A 151 -14.42 26.64 -26.93
N SER A 152 -14.67 27.93 -26.68
CA SER A 152 -14.42 28.50 -25.35
C SER A 152 -15.36 28.05 -24.23
N ASN A 153 -16.41 27.28 -24.52
CA ASN A 153 -17.28 26.75 -23.47
C ASN A 153 -16.52 25.68 -22.65
N ARG A 154 -16.39 25.91 -21.35
CA ARG A 154 -15.66 25.01 -20.44
C ARG A 154 -16.23 23.60 -20.40
N THR A 155 -17.55 23.48 -20.38
CA THR A 155 -18.24 22.17 -20.41
C THR A 155 -18.03 21.47 -21.75
N PHE A 156 -17.94 22.24 -22.84
CA PHE A 156 -17.62 21.72 -24.16
C PHE A 156 -16.19 21.17 -24.22
N ILE A 157 -15.17 21.99 -23.91
CA ILE A 157 -13.76 21.55 -23.93
C ILE A 157 -13.55 20.40 -22.95
N GLY A 158 -13.94 20.59 -21.69
CA GLY A 158 -13.72 19.57 -20.66
C GLY A 158 -14.40 18.27 -21.03
N GLY A 159 -15.59 18.34 -21.63
CA GLY A 159 -16.30 17.18 -22.13
C GLY A 159 -15.57 16.46 -23.26
N PHE A 160 -15.09 17.18 -24.27
CA PHE A 160 -14.32 16.57 -25.36
C PHE A 160 -12.96 16.05 -24.92
N MET A 161 -12.29 16.69 -23.95
CA MET A 161 -11.05 16.15 -23.37
C MET A 161 -11.29 14.81 -22.66
N ILE A 162 -12.38 14.69 -21.89
CA ILE A 162 -12.78 13.43 -21.23
C ILE A 162 -13.06 12.36 -22.30
N VAL A 163 -13.86 12.67 -23.32
CA VAL A 163 -14.16 11.73 -24.41
C VAL A 163 -12.90 11.36 -25.19
N SER A 164 -11.94 12.29 -25.34
CA SER A 164 -10.66 12.03 -26.00
C SER A 164 -9.79 11.03 -25.24
N ILE A 165 -9.86 10.98 -23.90
CA ILE A 165 -9.17 9.95 -23.10
C ILE A 165 -9.76 8.57 -23.40
N ILE A 166 -11.09 8.47 -23.42
CA ILE A 166 -11.80 7.22 -23.74
C ILE A 166 -11.47 6.75 -25.17
N LEU A 167 -11.48 7.68 -26.13
CA LEU A 167 -11.17 7.37 -27.52
C LEU A 167 -9.69 7.09 -27.73
N LEU A 168 -8.78 7.75 -27.00
CA LEU A 168 -7.36 7.41 -27.04
C LEU A 168 -7.14 5.97 -26.57
N GLY A 169 -7.68 5.60 -25.40
CA GLY A 169 -7.56 4.22 -24.92
C GLY A 169 -8.25 3.22 -25.84
N THR A 170 -9.33 3.60 -26.51
CA THR A 170 -9.96 2.75 -27.55
C THR A 170 -9.04 2.59 -28.77
N PHE A 171 -8.46 3.69 -29.25
CA PHE A 171 -7.58 3.72 -30.41
C PHE A 171 -6.27 2.99 -30.16
N GLN A 172 -5.64 3.22 -29.00
CA GLN A 172 -4.46 2.50 -28.56
C GLN A 172 -4.75 1.00 -28.41
N PHE A 173 -5.94 0.60 -27.96
CA PHE A 173 -6.28 -0.82 -27.78
C PHE A 173 -6.40 -1.55 -29.11
N LEU A 174 -7.09 -0.93 -30.07
CA LEU A 174 -7.22 -1.46 -31.43
C LEU A 174 -5.88 -1.45 -32.18
N GLY A 175 -5.08 -0.41 -31.97
CA GLY A 175 -3.78 -0.18 -32.61
C GLY A 175 -2.57 -0.65 -31.80
N ASN A 176 -2.74 -1.49 -30.78
CA ASN A 176 -1.68 -1.77 -29.79
C ASN A 176 -0.47 -2.55 -30.32
N SER A 177 -0.54 -3.12 -31.52
CA SER A 177 0.58 -3.72 -32.23
C SER A 177 1.43 -2.70 -32.97
N SER A 178 0.92 -1.48 -33.18
CA SER A 178 1.68 -0.40 -33.81
C SER A 178 2.54 0.33 -32.78
N LYS A 179 3.86 0.17 -32.91
CA LYS A 179 4.86 0.93 -32.14
C LYS A 179 4.62 2.44 -32.24
N ILE A 180 4.23 2.94 -33.42
CA ILE A 180 3.93 4.36 -33.64
C ILE A 180 2.77 4.82 -32.75
N ILE A 181 1.69 4.05 -32.64
CA ILE A 181 0.52 4.43 -31.84
C ILE A 181 0.83 4.40 -30.34
N VAL A 182 1.54 3.36 -29.89
CA VAL A 182 1.89 3.19 -28.47
C VAL A 182 2.89 4.26 -28.02
N GLU A 183 3.96 4.50 -28.77
CA GLU A 183 5.02 5.44 -28.37
C GLU A 183 4.64 6.92 -28.58
N ASN A 184 3.60 7.21 -29.39
CA ASN A 184 3.16 8.58 -29.68
C ASN A 184 1.78 8.90 -29.10
N GLY A 185 1.42 8.34 -27.93
CA GLY A 185 0.10 8.52 -27.34
C GLY A 185 -0.30 9.98 -27.13
N VAL A 186 0.65 10.88 -26.84
CA VAL A 186 0.39 12.33 -26.73
C VAL A 186 -0.08 12.92 -28.07
N LEU A 187 0.59 12.58 -29.18
CA LEU A 187 0.22 13.04 -30.51
C LEU A 187 -1.16 12.49 -30.91
N CYS A 188 -1.40 11.20 -30.67
CA CYS A 188 -2.69 10.56 -30.92
C CYS A 188 -3.81 11.24 -30.12
N TYR A 189 -3.59 11.55 -28.85
CA TYR A 189 -4.55 12.26 -28.01
C TYR A 189 -4.93 13.63 -28.60
N LEU A 190 -3.93 14.40 -29.03
CA LEU A 190 -4.14 15.72 -29.61
C LEU A 190 -4.89 15.64 -30.94
N LEU A 191 -4.54 14.69 -31.82
CA LEU A 191 -5.23 14.46 -33.08
C LEU A 191 -6.69 14.06 -32.87
N ILE A 192 -6.97 13.17 -31.92
CA ILE A 192 -8.34 12.78 -31.54
C ILE A 192 -9.11 13.99 -31.02
N LEU A 193 -8.53 14.77 -30.10
CA LEU A 193 -9.18 15.95 -29.52
C LEU A 193 -9.55 16.98 -30.59
N VAL A 194 -8.60 17.31 -31.47
CA VAL A 194 -8.83 18.25 -32.58
C VAL A 194 -9.92 17.72 -33.52
N THR A 195 -9.85 16.43 -33.88
CA THR A 195 -10.83 15.79 -34.76
C THR A 195 -12.23 15.82 -34.17
N LEU A 196 -12.39 15.49 -32.89
CA LEU A 196 -13.68 15.56 -32.19
C LEU A 196 -14.24 16.98 -32.15
N ILE A 197 -13.40 17.98 -31.87
CA ILE A 197 -13.83 19.38 -31.88
C ILE A 197 -14.29 19.78 -33.27
N LEU A 198 -13.57 19.41 -34.34
CA LEU A 198 -13.96 19.71 -35.72
C LEU A 198 -15.31 19.05 -36.08
N ILE A 199 -15.48 17.76 -35.77
CA ILE A 199 -16.75 17.04 -35.98
C ILE A 199 -17.89 17.69 -35.20
N ALA A 200 -17.67 18.07 -33.95
CA ALA A 200 -18.66 18.73 -33.11
C ALA A 200 -19.11 20.09 -33.69
N LEU A 201 -18.18 20.85 -34.26
CA LEU A 201 -18.47 22.12 -34.92
C LEU A 201 -19.20 21.92 -36.25
N MET A 202 -18.79 20.93 -37.05
CA MET A 202 -19.42 20.60 -38.33
C MET A 202 -20.85 20.10 -38.13
N THR A 203 -21.07 19.14 -37.24
CA THR A 203 -22.42 18.61 -36.94
C THR A 203 -23.35 19.67 -36.38
N LYS A 204 -22.84 20.60 -35.56
CA LYS A 204 -23.64 21.75 -35.12
C LYS A 204 -23.98 22.70 -36.28
N ARG A 205 -23.03 22.97 -37.17
CA ARG A 205 -23.20 23.92 -38.28
C ARG A 205 -24.13 23.38 -39.36
N PHE A 206 -23.96 22.12 -39.76
CA PHE A 206 -24.64 21.52 -40.91
C PHE A 206 -25.87 20.70 -40.53
N ALA A 207 -25.85 20.01 -39.38
CA ALA A 207 -26.96 19.14 -38.94
C ALA A 207 -27.77 19.74 -37.78
N GLY A 208 -27.43 20.94 -37.28
CA GLY A 208 -28.14 21.59 -36.18
C GLY A 208 -28.07 20.86 -34.84
N ILE A 209 -27.21 19.84 -34.71
CA ILE A 209 -27.13 19.01 -33.51
C ILE A 209 -26.46 19.81 -32.38
N SER A 210 -27.19 20.00 -31.29
CA SER A 210 -26.68 20.66 -30.09
C SER A 210 -25.58 19.84 -29.41
N ILE A 211 -24.72 20.51 -28.64
CA ILE A 211 -23.64 19.85 -27.87
C ILE A 211 -24.18 18.75 -26.95
N ASN A 212 -25.29 19.01 -26.24
CA ASN A 212 -25.92 17.99 -25.40
C ASN A 212 -26.36 16.79 -26.23
N GLN A 213 -26.94 16.99 -27.41
CA GLN A 213 -27.33 15.89 -28.28
C GLN A 213 -26.12 15.10 -28.79
N GLN A 214 -25.00 15.76 -29.09
CA GLN A 214 -23.74 15.10 -29.45
C GLN A 214 -23.24 14.21 -28.31
N PHE A 215 -23.17 14.72 -27.08
CA PHE A 215 -22.79 13.90 -25.92
C PHE A 215 -23.81 12.81 -25.58
N ASN A 216 -25.09 12.98 -25.87
CA ASN A 216 -26.04 11.87 -25.78
C ASN A 216 -25.78 10.83 -26.88
N LEU A 217 -25.45 11.23 -28.12
CA LEU A 217 -25.16 10.30 -29.23
C LEU A 217 -23.91 9.46 -28.96
N LEU A 218 -22.90 10.05 -28.33
CA LEU A 218 -21.64 9.40 -27.98
C LEU A 218 -21.70 8.58 -26.68
N LEU A 219 -22.85 8.55 -25.98
CA LEU A 219 -22.97 7.90 -24.66
C LEU A 219 -22.50 6.44 -24.65
N PRO A 220 -22.77 5.60 -25.68
CA PRO A 220 -22.27 4.22 -25.72
C PRO A 220 -20.75 4.11 -25.59
N LEU A 221 -19.98 5.12 -26.00
CA LEU A 221 -18.52 5.12 -25.85
C LEU A 221 -18.09 5.11 -24.37
N SER A 222 -18.95 5.56 -23.44
CA SER A 222 -18.67 5.43 -22.01
C SER A 222 -18.53 3.97 -21.55
N LEU A 223 -19.05 3.00 -22.30
CA LEU A 223 -18.85 1.57 -22.00
C LEU A 223 -17.51 1.03 -22.51
N ALA A 224 -16.80 1.77 -23.39
CA ALA A 224 -15.55 1.32 -23.99
C ALA A 224 -14.52 0.73 -22.98
N PRO A 225 -14.20 1.35 -21.83
CA PRO A 225 -13.26 0.74 -20.88
C PRO A 225 -13.75 -0.60 -20.30
N ILE A 226 -15.05 -0.74 -20.03
CA ILE A 226 -15.64 -1.99 -19.53
C ILE A 226 -15.59 -3.06 -20.62
N LEU A 227 -15.96 -2.70 -21.85
CA LEU A 227 -15.91 -3.61 -22.99
C LEU A 227 -14.49 -4.02 -23.36
N LEU A 228 -13.52 -3.12 -23.19
CA LEU A 228 -12.11 -3.40 -23.38
C LEU A 228 -11.66 -4.47 -22.39
N PHE A 229 -11.89 -4.25 -21.10
CA PHE A 229 -11.57 -5.25 -20.07
C PHE A 229 -12.29 -6.57 -20.34
N ALA A 230 -13.61 -6.55 -20.57
CA ALA A 230 -14.40 -7.74 -20.85
C ALA A 230 -13.92 -8.50 -22.10
N SER A 231 -13.52 -7.79 -23.17
CA SER A 231 -12.98 -8.43 -24.38
C SER A 231 -11.61 -9.07 -24.16
N THR A 232 -10.79 -8.46 -23.30
CA THR A 232 -9.47 -8.98 -22.94
C THR A 232 -9.63 -10.20 -22.05
N GLU A 233 -10.55 -10.19 -21.09
CA GLU A 233 -10.85 -11.35 -20.25
C GLU A 233 -11.53 -12.48 -21.03
N ALA A 234 -12.41 -12.15 -21.98
CA ALA A 234 -13.04 -13.13 -22.85
C ALA A 234 -12.02 -13.90 -23.70
N LEU A 235 -10.94 -13.26 -24.15
CA LEU A 235 -9.84 -13.93 -24.83
C LEU A 235 -9.27 -15.06 -23.99
N PHE A 236 -8.92 -14.79 -22.73
CA PHE A 236 -8.35 -15.79 -21.84
C PHE A 236 -9.36 -16.86 -21.47
N TRP A 237 -10.61 -16.47 -21.27
CA TRP A 237 -11.68 -17.42 -20.97
C TRP A 237 -11.87 -18.40 -22.12
N VAL A 238 -11.94 -17.91 -23.35
CA VAL A 238 -12.02 -18.78 -24.54
C VAL A 238 -10.76 -19.62 -24.71
N LYS A 239 -9.56 -19.04 -24.53
CA LYS A 239 -8.30 -19.79 -24.61
C LYS A 239 -8.25 -20.94 -23.60
N GLN A 240 -8.74 -20.72 -22.37
CA GLN A 240 -8.80 -21.75 -21.35
C GLN A 240 -9.80 -22.85 -21.68
N GLN A 241 -10.98 -22.50 -22.25
CA GLN A 241 -12.05 -23.47 -22.52
C GLN A 241 -11.87 -24.25 -23.83
N THR A 242 -11.32 -23.60 -24.86
CA THR A 242 -11.25 -24.16 -26.23
C THR A 242 -9.83 -24.46 -26.70
N GLY A 243 -8.80 -23.90 -26.04
CA GLY A 243 -7.42 -23.96 -26.52
C GLY A 243 -7.09 -22.93 -27.61
N ASP A 244 -8.09 -22.24 -28.16
CA ASP A 244 -7.92 -21.28 -29.26
C ASP A 244 -7.98 -19.82 -28.80
N PHE A 245 -7.32 -18.93 -29.54
CA PHE A 245 -7.44 -17.49 -29.33
C PHE A 245 -8.48 -16.89 -30.28
N ILE A 246 -9.47 -16.21 -29.71
CA ILE A 246 -10.32 -15.29 -30.47
C ILE A 246 -9.72 -13.90 -30.37
N ALA A 247 -9.44 -13.27 -31.49
CA ALA A 247 -8.93 -11.91 -31.50
C ALA A 247 -9.85 -10.95 -30.73
N TYR A 248 -9.40 -10.56 -29.54
CA TYR A 248 -10.14 -9.74 -28.56
C TYR A 248 -10.60 -8.41 -29.16
N LYS A 249 -9.89 -7.88 -30.17
CA LYS A 249 -10.27 -6.68 -30.92
C LYS A 249 -11.61 -6.84 -31.62
N TRP A 250 -11.89 -8.00 -32.20
CA TRP A 250 -13.18 -8.28 -32.85
C TRP A 250 -14.30 -8.44 -31.83
N ILE A 251 -14.03 -9.08 -30.69
CA ILE A 251 -15.00 -9.15 -29.58
C ILE A 251 -15.35 -7.74 -29.11
N PHE A 252 -14.34 -6.90 -28.86
CA PHE A 252 -14.52 -5.51 -28.47
C PHE A 252 -15.35 -4.72 -29.49
N MET A 253 -14.98 -4.77 -30.78
CA MET A 253 -15.69 -4.06 -31.85
C MET A 253 -17.13 -4.55 -31.99
N GLY A 254 -17.36 -5.88 -31.92
CA GLY A 254 -18.69 -6.48 -31.99
C GLY A 254 -19.59 -6.05 -30.82
N LEU A 255 -19.07 -6.13 -29.59
CA LEU A 255 -19.79 -5.68 -28.40
C LEU A 255 -20.09 -4.17 -28.47
N LEU A 256 -19.09 -3.35 -28.83
CA LEU A 256 -19.26 -1.91 -28.94
C LEU A 256 -20.30 -1.54 -30.01
N ALA A 257 -20.26 -2.20 -31.17
CA ALA A 257 -21.25 -2.02 -32.23
C ALA A 257 -22.66 -2.42 -31.76
N LEU A 258 -22.79 -3.56 -31.08
CA LEU A 258 -24.07 -4.01 -30.52
C LEU A 258 -24.64 -2.99 -29.52
N PHE A 259 -23.82 -2.47 -28.60
CA PHE A 259 -24.25 -1.44 -27.65
C PHE A 259 -24.61 -0.12 -28.33
N MET A 260 -23.85 0.30 -29.35
CA MET A 260 -24.18 1.50 -30.14
C MET A 260 -25.52 1.34 -30.86
N LEU A 261 -25.72 0.23 -31.57
CA LEU A 261 -26.95 -0.07 -32.29
C LEU A 261 -28.14 -0.19 -31.33
N GLY A 262 -28.00 -0.91 -30.22
CA GLY A 262 -29.03 -1.04 -29.19
C GLY A 262 -29.42 0.30 -28.58
N TYR A 263 -28.44 1.14 -28.23
CA TYR A 263 -28.70 2.48 -27.69
C TYR A 263 -29.38 3.40 -28.72
N TRP A 264 -28.90 3.43 -29.96
CA TRP A 264 -29.50 4.26 -31.01
C TRP A 264 -30.88 3.77 -31.42
N GLY A 265 -31.11 2.45 -31.46
CA GLY A 265 -32.43 1.86 -31.67
C GLY A 265 -33.40 2.24 -30.56
N LEU A 266 -33.02 2.09 -29.28
CA LEU A 266 -33.84 2.53 -28.14
C LEU A 266 -34.13 4.02 -28.20
N ARG A 267 -33.15 4.84 -28.61
CA ARG A 267 -33.33 6.29 -28.74
C ARG A 267 -34.24 6.69 -29.90
N TYR A 268 -34.24 5.93 -30.99
CA TYR A 268 -35.15 6.11 -32.11
C TYR A 268 -36.62 5.96 -31.64
N PHE A 269 -36.88 4.97 -30.78
CA PHE A 269 -38.22 4.76 -30.20
C PHE A 269 -38.54 5.68 -29.01
N LYS A 270 -37.55 6.02 -28.18
CA LYS A 270 -37.74 6.85 -26.97
C LYS A 270 -36.61 7.87 -26.83
N PRO A 271 -36.84 9.15 -27.17
CA PRO A 271 -35.80 10.17 -27.08
C PRO A 271 -35.43 10.42 -25.61
N VAL A 272 -34.25 9.92 -25.22
CA VAL A 272 -33.69 10.15 -23.90
C VAL A 272 -33.00 11.52 -23.86
N ARG A 273 -33.51 12.44 -23.03
CA ARG A 273 -32.91 13.76 -22.81
C ARG A 273 -32.24 13.80 -21.44
N ILE A 274 -30.94 13.55 -21.42
CA ILE A 274 -30.13 13.65 -20.22
C ILE A 274 -29.28 14.92 -20.27
N SER A 275 -29.19 15.62 -19.15
CA SER A 275 -28.33 16.79 -19.03
C SER A 275 -26.85 16.41 -19.15
N SER A 276 -26.06 17.22 -19.86
CA SER A 276 -24.62 16.93 -20.00
C SER A 276 -23.88 16.87 -18.67
N HIS A 277 -24.26 17.68 -17.68
CA HIS A 277 -23.62 17.62 -16.36
C HIS A 277 -23.77 16.23 -15.72
N TRP A 278 -24.95 15.63 -15.79
CA TRP A 278 -25.18 14.29 -15.28
C TRP A 278 -24.45 13.23 -16.11
N LEU A 279 -24.47 13.34 -17.45
CA LEU A 279 -23.70 12.45 -18.34
C LEU A 279 -22.21 12.43 -17.97
N PHE A 280 -21.61 13.60 -17.75
CA PHE A 280 -20.20 13.69 -17.38
C PHE A 280 -19.92 13.13 -16.00
N THR A 281 -20.80 13.41 -15.04
CA THR A 281 -20.58 13.00 -13.65
C THR A 281 -20.72 11.49 -13.47
N VAL A 282 -21.68 10.86 -14.15
CA VAL A 282 -22.07 9.45 -13.94
C VAL A 282 -21.44 8.52 -14.97
N PHE A 283 -21.25 8.95 -16.23
CA PHE A 283 -20.75 8.09 -17.31
C PHE A 283 -19.36 8.50 -17.74
N TYR A 284 -19.20 9.64 -18.42
CA TYR A 284 -17.96 9.93 -19.13
C TYR A 284 -16.72 10.08 -18.25
N ALA A 285 -16.77 10.85 -17.15
CA ALA A 285 -15.58 11.01 -16.30
C ALA A 285 -15.22 9.72 -15.55
N PRO A 286 -16.17 8.95 -14.98
CA PRO A 286 -15.91 7.60 -14.49
C PRO A 286 -15.31 6.67 -15.54
N SER A 287 -15.80 6.70 -16.78
CA SER A 287 -15.26 5.89 -17.88
C SER A 287 -13.86 6.31 -18.30
N ALA A 288 -13.58 7.62 -18.38
CA ALA A 288 -12.24 8.11 -18.66
C ALA A 288 -11.26 7.77 -17.52
N LEU A 289 -11.71 7.82 -16.27
CA LEU A 289 -10.94 7.35 -15.13
C LEU A 289 -10.64 5.86 -15.22
N LEU A 290 -11.66 5.03 -15.48
CA LEU A 290 -11.47 3.59 -15.64
C LEU A 290 -10.54 3.28 -16.81
N MET A 291 -10.68 3.97 -17.94
CA MET A 291 -9.77 3.83 -19.08
C MET A 291 -8.32 4.16 -18.69
N PHE A 292 -8.12 5.28 -17.99
CA PHE A 292 -6.80 5.66 -17.47
C PHE A 292 -6.22 4.61 -16.52
N LEU A 293 -7.03 4.05 -15.62
CA LEU A 293 -6.59 3.04 -14.65
C LEU A 293 -6.29 1.69 -15.31
N LEU A 294 -7.08 1.26 -16.29
CA LEU A 294 -6.79 0.04 -17.06
C LEU A 294 -5.44 0.15 -17.77
N TYR A 295 -5.17 1.30 -18.39
CA TYR A 295 -3.92 1.53 -19.11
C TYR A 295 -2.68 1.73 -18.23
N SER A 296 -2.85 2.10 -16.96
CA SER A 296 -1.76 2.39 -16.02
C SER A 296 -1.52 1.30 -14.99
N HIS A 297 -2.50 0.44 -14.73
CA HIS A 297 -2.44 -0.58 -13.67
C HIS A 297 -2.83 -2.00 -14.12
N TYR A 298 -3.77 -2.17 -15.05
CA TYR A 298 -4.20 -3.51 -15.46
C TYR A 298 -3.20 -4.12 -16.44
N SER A 299 -2.48 -5.14 -15.98
CA SER A 299 -1.55 -5.92 -16.79
C SER A 299 -2.12 -7.33 -16.94
N PRO A 300 -2.62 -7.71 -18.13
CA PRO A 300 -3.22 -9.03 -18.36
C PRO A 300 -2.24 -10.19 -18.19
N ILE A 301 -0.95 -9.89 -18.28
CA ILE A 301 0.17 -10.81 -18.08
C ILE A 301 1.16 -10.13 -17.14
N LEU A 302 1.61 -10.86 -16.12
CA LEU A 302 2.55 -10.41 -15.10
C LEU A 302 3.83 -11.25 -15.10
N PRO A 303 4.98 -10.69 -14.70
CA PRO A 303 6.14 -11.50 -14.34
C PRO A 303 5.89 -12.23 -13.01
N GLN A 304 6.48 -13.40 -12.86
CA GLN A 304 6.49 -14.15 -11.61
C GLN A 304 7.18 -13.34 -10.50
N SER A 305 6.50 -13.18 -9.36
CA SER A 305 7.08 -12.53 -8.18
C SER A 305 8.09 -13.47 -7.52
N TYR A 306 9.21 -12.90 -7.08
CA TYR A 306 10.23 -13.61 -6.30
C TYR A 306 10.01 -13.52 -4.78
N GLU A 307 9.04 -12.70 -4.37
CA GLU A 307 8.67 -12.50 -2.98
C GLU A 307 7.90 -13.74 -2.47
N LEU A 308 8.40 -14.38 -1.41
CA LEU A 308 7.86 -15.63 -0.84
C LEU A 308 7.17 -15.44 0.52
N PHE A 309 7.21 -14.24 1.08
CA PHE A 309 6.72 -13.96 2.42
C PHE A 309 5.41 -13.17 2.43
N GLU A 310 5.39 -11.94 1.94
CA GLU A 310 4.17 -11.10 1.85
C GLU A 310 3.14 -11.65 0.87
N LEU A 311 3.59 -12.25 -0.24
CA LEU A 311 2.72 -12.83 -1.25
C LEU A 311 1.88 -14.00 -0.72
N ALA A 312 2.32 -14.63 0.37
CA ALA A 312 1.60 -15.71 1.02
C ALA A 312 0.23 -15.26 1.53
N ASN A 313 0.07 -14.01 1.93
CA ASN A 313 -1.22 -13.50 2.40
C ASN A 313 -2.33 -13.68 1.35
N PRO A 314 -2.25 -13.06 0.15
CA PRO A 314 -3.26 -13.28 -0.87
C PRO A 314 -3.21 -14.68 -1.47
N ALA A 315 -2.02 -15.28 -1.67
CA ALA A 315 -1.88 -16.58 -2.34
C ALA A 315 -2.43 -17.74 -1.50
N ASN A 316 -2.01 -17.87 -0.24
CA ASN A 316 -2.52 -18.91 0.64
C ASN A 316 -4.01 -18.70 0.94
N ALA A 317 -4.50 -17.45 1.02
CA ALA A 317 -5.94 -17.21 1.15
C ALA A 317 -6.74 -17.80 -0.02
N GLN A 318 -6.27 -17.62 -1.27
CA GLN A 318 -6.93 -18.25 -2.43
C GLN A 318 -6.87 -19.77 -2.37
N LEU A 319 -5.71 -20.34 -2.05
CA LEU A 319 -5.55 -21.79 -1.89
C LEU A 319 -6.53 -22.34 -0.83
N ARG A 320 -6.59 -21.71 0.33
CA ARG A 320 -7.42 -22.13 1.46
C ARG A 320 -8.91 -22.08 1.13
N MET A 321 -9.38 -21.00 0.49
CA MET A 321 -10.78 -20.89 0.06
C MET A 321 -11.15 -21.92 -1.02
N PHE A 322 -10.36 -22.00 -2.09
CA PHE A 322 -10.79 -22.71 -3.30
C PHE A 322 -10.32 -24.17 -3.38
N SER A 323 -9.16 -24.49 -2.79
CA SER A 323 -8.66 -25.88 -2.76
C SER A 323 -9.10 -26.63 -1.51
N PHE A 324 -9.24 -25.95 -0.37
CA PHE A 324 -9.55 -26.58 0.92
C PHE A 324 -10.95 -26.23 1.47
N GLY A 325 -11.72 -25.39 0.78
CA GLY A 325 -13.09 -25.05 1.18
C GLY A 325 -13.20 -24.26 2.47
N GLU A 326 -12.13 -23.56 2.87
CA GLU A 326 -12.05 -22.84 4.13
C GLU A 326 -12.69 -21.45 4.08
N ILE A 327 -13.30 -21.04 5.19
CA ILE A 327 -14.04 -19.80 5.34
C ILE A 327 -13.10 -18.70 5.88
N PRO A 328 -12.90 -17.58 5.16
CA PRO A 328 -12.10 -16.45 5.65
C PRO A 328 -12.63 -15.92 6.99
N PHE A 329 -11.71 -15.49 7.86
CA PHE A 329 -11.94 -15.03 9.24
C PHE A 329 -12.39 -16.10 10.23
N VAL A 330 -12.87 -17.26 9.77
CA VAL A 330 -13.25 -18.40 10.63
C VAL A 330 -12.13 -19.42 10.66
N ASP A 331 -11.69 -19.89 9.51
CA ASP A 331 -10.62 -20.90 9.40
C ASP A 331 -9.25 -20.27 9.25
N PHE A 332 -9.21 -19.04 8.71
CA PHE A 332 -7.97 -18.34 8.49
C PHE A 332 -8.03 -16.82 8.53
N LEU A 333 -6.88 -16.20 8.78
CA LEU A 333 -6.68 -14.75 8.69
C LEU A 333 -5.42 -14.40 7.89
N THR A 334 -5.48 -13.27 7.17
CA THR A 334 -4.32 -12.65 6.50
C THR A 334 -4.00 -11.30 7.14
N SER A 335 -2.75 -10.86 7.01
CA SER A 335 -2.26 -9.62 7.63
C SER A 335 -2.92 -8.35 7.08
N HIS A 336 -3.47 -8.38 5.86
CA HIS A 336 -4.24 -7.26 5.29
C HIS A 336 -5.71 -7.59 5.03
N MET A 337 -6.20 -8.70 5.60
CA MET A 337 -7.61 -9.10 5.62
C MET A 337 -8.25 -9.14 4.22
N PHE A 338 -9.53 -8.78 4.10
CA PHE A 338 -10.27 -8.99 2.85
C PHE A 338 -9.78 -8.09 1.69
N ALA A 339 -9.13 -6.96 1.99
CA ALA A 339 -8.63 -6.01 1.00
C ALA A 339 -7.64 -6.63 0.00
N GLU A 340 -6.93 -7.68 0.39
CA GLU A 340 -5.99 -8.40 -0.49
C GLU A 340 -6.56 -9.70 -1.08
N GLN A 341 -7.76 -10.10 -0.68
CA GLN A 341 -8.35 -11.39 -1.06
C GLN A 341 -9.41 -11.25 -2.15
N PHE A 342 -10.22 -10.18 -2.11
CA PHE A 342 -11.44 -10.07 -2.90
C PHE A 342 -11.19 -10.13 -4.41
N TYR A 343 -10.07 -9.57 -4.90
CA TYR A 343 -9.76 -9.58 -6.33
C TYR A 343 -9.39 -10.98 -6.82
N GLY A 344 -8.73 -11.78 -5.98
CA GLY A 344 -8.44 -13.18 -6.27
C GLY A 344 -9.71 -14.03 -6.29
N VAL A 345 -10.65 -13.75 -5.37
CA VAL A 345 -11.97 -14.40 -5.36
C VAL A 345 -12.71 -14.14 -6.66
N ILE A 346 -12.75 -12.89 -7.14
CA ILE A 346 -13.39 -12.54 -8.42
C ILE A 346 -12.72 -13.31 -9.57
N TYR A 347 -11.39 -13.40 -9.59
CA TYR A 347 -10.66 -14.12 -10.63
C TYR A 347 -10.99 -15.63 -10.62
N ASN A 348 -10.87 -16.29 -9.48
CA ASN A 348 -11.06 -17.73 -9.35
C ASN A 348 -12.53 -18.15 -9.58
N LEU A 349 -13.50 -17.27 -9.32
CA LEU A 349 -14.89 -17.51 -9.72
C LEU A 349 -15.11 -17.44 -11.24
N MET A 350 -14.24 -16.73 -11.98
CA MET A 350 -14.34 -16.61 -13.44
C MET A 350 -13.52 -17.67 -14.18
N PHE A 351 -12.34 -18.03 -13.65
CA PHE A 351 -11.35 -18.89 -14.33
C PHE A 351 -11.09 -20.21 -13.61
N GLU A 352 -11.81 -20.49 -12.53
CA GLU A 352 -11.55 -21.60 -11.60
C GLU A 352 -10.15 -21.49 -10.94
N PHE A 353 -10.01 -22.12 -9.79
CA PHE A 353 -8.72 -22.16 -9.11
C PHE A 353 -7.82 -23.22 -9.76
N ASN A 354 -6.63 -22.81 -10.18
CA ASN A 354 -5.66 -23.68 -10.86
C ASN A 354 -4.28 -23.74 -10.17
N GLY A 355 -4.17 -23.23 -8.95
CA GLY A 355 -2.91 -23.23 -8.20
C GLY A 355 -1.83 -22.28 -8.75
N THR A 356 -2.19 -21.28 -9.58
CA THR A 356 -1.24 -20.30 -10.12
C THR A 356 -1.52 -18.88 -9.63
N LEU A 357 -0.50 -18.02 -9.67
CA LEU A 357 -0.62 -16.60 -9.31
C LEU A 357 -1.33 -15.74 -10.36
N ASP A 358 -1.97 -16.37 -11.37
CA ASP A 358 -2.63 -15.64 -12.45
C ASP A 358 -3.75 -14.72 -11.90
N PHE A 359 -4.29 -14.99 -10.71
CA PHE A 359 -5.26 -14.13 -10.04
C PHE A 359 -4.73 -12.73 -9.68
N LEU A 360 -3.41 -12.54 -9.55
CA LEU A 360 -2.81 -11.23 -9.25
C LEU A 360 -3.05 -10.21 -10.36
N VAL A 361 -3.37 -10.65 -11.59
CA VAL A 361 -3.76 -9.73 -12.67
C VAL A 361 -5.00 -8.92 -12.33
N TYR A 362 -5.78 -9.32 -11.31
CA TYR A 362 -6.97 -8.62 -10.82
C TYR A 362 -6.67 -7.66 -9.65
N GLN A 363 -5.45 -7.62 -9.13
CA GLN A 363 -5.08 -6.73 -8.01
C GLN A 363 -5.40 -5.25 -8.29
N PHE A 364 -5.36 -4.82 -9.56
CA PHE A 364 -5.73 -3.45 -9.96
C PHE A 364 -7.15 -3.04 -9.56
N PHE A 365 -8.07 -3.99 -9.30
CA PHE A 365 -9.41 -3.66 -8.80
C PHE A 365 -9.38 -2.90 -7.48
N TYR A 366 -8.41 -3.20 -6.59
CA TYR A 366 -8.21 -2.45 -5.35
C TYR A 366 -7.94 -0.97 -5.65
N THR A 367 -7.01 -0.72 -6.58
CA THR A 367 -6.67 0.62 -7.07
C THR A 367 -7.87 1.31 -7.74
N VAL A 368 -8.68 0.58 -8.51
CA VAL A 368 -9.92 1.11 -9.12
C VAL A 368 -10.89 1.59 -8.05
N ILE A 369 -11.23 0.76 -7.06
CA ILE A 369 -12.15 1.13 -5.99
C ILE A 369 -11.63 2.38 -5.26
N PHE A 370 -10.35 2.38 -4.89
CA PHE A 370 -9.69 3.51 -4.24
C PHE A 370 -9.84 4.82 -5.05
N PHE A 371 -9.49 4.82 -6.35
CA PHE A 371 -9.57 6.03 -7.17
C PHE A 371 -11.00 6.49 -7.43
N PHE A 372 -11.98 5.60 -7.46
CA PHE A 372 -13.38 5.99 -7.56
C PHE A 372 -13.89 6.68 -6.28
N ILE A 373 -13.39 6.28 -5.10
CA ILE A 373 -13.66 6.99 -3.83
C ILE A 373 -13.00 8.38 -3.87
N VAL A 374 -11.74 8.48 -4.31
CA VAL A 374 -11.04 9.77 -4.50
C VAL A 374 -11.78 10.66 -5.49
N TYR A 375 -12.23 10.12 -6.61
CA TYR A 375 -13.00 10.83 -7.61
C TYR A 375 -14.32 11.35 -7.03
N HIS A 376 -15.09 10.51 -6.34
CA HIS A 376 -16.32 10.93 -5.67
C HIS A 376 -16.07 12.09 -4.70
N PHE A 377 -15.01 11.95 -3.90
CA PHE A 377 -14.58 12.97 -2.95
C PHE A 377 -14.23 14.30 -3.63
N LEU A 378 -13.40 14.26 -4.68
CA LEU A 378 -13.00 15.43 -5.44
C LEU A 378 -14.16 16.08 -6.19
N VAL A 379 -15.13 15.31 -6.68
CA VAL A 379 -16.36 15.86 -7.27
C VAL A 379 -17.14 16.67 -6.23
N LYS A 380 -17.24 16.21 -4.98
CA LYS A 380 -17.88 16.97 -3.89
C LYS A 380 -17.06 18.21 -3.51
N LEU A 381 -15.73 18.12 -3.51
CA LEU A 381 -14.84 19.23 -3.18
C LEU A 381 -14.85 20.33 -4.27
N LEU A 382 -14.60 19.95 -5.52
CA LEU A 382 -14.38 20.84 -6.66
C LEU A 382 -15.66 21.17 -7.43
N LYS A 383 -16.76 20.45 -7.17
CA LYS A 383 -18.07 20.62 -7.85
C LYS A 383 -17.99 20.53 -9.38
N SER A 384 -16.98 19.83 -9.90
CA SER A 384 -16.74 19.67 -11.33
C SER A 384 -16.10 18.30 -11.60
N PRO A 385 -16.77 17.41 -12.37
CA PRO A 385 -16.21 16.10 -12.71
C PRO A 385 -14.94 16.23 -13.56
N PHE A 386 -14.86 17.24 -14.43
CA PHE A 386 -13.66 17.52 -15.23
C PHE A 386 -12.46 17.89 -14.35
N LEU A 387 -12.64 18.79 -13.38
CA LEU A 387 -11.53 19.20 -12.50
C LEU A 387 -11.11 18.07 -11.56
N ALA A 388 -12.05 17.24 -11.11
CA ALA A 388 -11.76 16.04 -10.31
C ALA A 388 -10.92 15.03 -11.09
N LEU A 389 -11.31 14.70 -12.33
CA LEU A 389 -10.54 13.81 -13.20
C LEU A 389 -9.16 14.40 -13.53
N LEU A 390 -9.09 15.69 -13.88
CA LEU A 390 -7.82 16.35 -14.16
C LEU A 390 -6.88 16.31 -12.95
N PHE A 391 -7.40 16.50 -11.73
CA PHE A 391 -6.61 16.35 -10.51
C PHE A 391 -6.04 14.93 -10.40
N ILE A 392 -6.87 13.89 -10.57
CA ILE A 392 -6.43 12.50 -10.43
C ILE A 392 -5.33 12.15 -11.42
N ILE A 393 -5.51 12.56 -12.68
CA ILE A 393 -4.53 12.28 -13.73
C ILE A 393 -3.24 13.06 -13.46
N THR A 394 -3.32 14.37 -13.19
CA THR A 394 -2.14 15.25 -13.21
C THR A 394 -1.49 15.54 -11.87
N PHE A 395 -2.05 15.10 -10.74
CA PHE A 395 -1.44 15.32 -9.43
C PHE A 395 -0.41 14.21 -9.16
N PRO A 396 0.90 14.53 -9.19
CA PRO A 396 1.97 13.52 -9.15
C PRO A 396 2.07 12.80 -7.80
N LEU A 397 1.61 13.43 -6.72
CA LEU A 397 1.73 12.94 -5.34
C LEU A 397 0.41 12.38 -4.80
N ILE A 398 -0.44 11.83 -5.67
CA ILE A 398 -1.82 11.48 -5.31
C ILE A 398 -1.90 10.39 -4.25
N THR A 399 -0.99 9.41 -4.24
CA THR A 399 -0.91 8.37 -3.21
C THR A 399 -0.39 8.90 -1.88
N ASN A 400 0.43 9.95 -1.89
CA ASN A 400 0.84 10.63 -0.66
C ASN A 400 -0.31 11.48 -0.08
N LEU A 401 -1.12 12.11 -0.92
CA LEU A 401 -2.26 12.92 -0.48
C LEU A 401 -3.47 12.06 -0.07
N PHE A 402 -3.73 11.00 -0.82
CA PHE A 402 -4.83 10.06 -0.65
C PHE A 402 -4.23 8.66 -0.52
N HIS A 403 -3.73 8.29 0.65
CA HIS A 403 -3.13 6.96 0.79
C HIS A 403 -4.19 5.86 0.69
N GLU A 404 -3.91 4.84 -0.11
CA GLU A 404 -4.89 3.81 -0.49
C GLU A 404 -5.40 2.99 0.68
N VAL A 405 -4.64 2.87 1.77
CA VAL A 405 -5.08 2.22 3.01
C VAL A 405 -6.12 3.08 3.73
N LEU A 406 -5.73 4.25 4.23
CA LEU A 406 -6.58 5.04 5.14
C LEU A 406 -7.68 5.82 4.43
N PHE A 407 -7.57 6.10 3.13
CA PHE A 407 -8.54 6.98 2.48
C PHE A 407 -9.95 6.36 2.35
N PHE A 408 -10.08 5.04 2.49
CA PHE A 408 -11.39 4.37 2.61
C PHE A 408 -12.23 4.88 3.79
N THR A 409 -11.59 5.45 4.84
CA THR A 409 -12.30 6.13 5.95
C THR A 409 -13.18 7.30 5.47
N ALA A 410 -12.92 7.87 4.28
CA ALA A 410 -13.77 8.90 3.67
C ALA A 410 -15.23 8.43 3.48
N LEU A 411 -15.47 7.13 3.33
CA LEU A 411 -16.82 6.57 3.25
C LEU A 411 -17.60 6.83 4.55
N CYS A 412 -16.96 6.67 5.71
CA CYS A 412 -17.56 6.96 7.02
C CYS A 412 -17.87 8.44 7.17
N PHE A 413 -16.98 9.33 6.70
CA PHE A 413 -17.27 10.76 6.66
C PHE A 413 -18.56 11.09 5.89
N PHE A 414 -18.74 10.51 4.69
CA PHE A 414 -19.97 10.71 3.91
C PHE A 414 -21.20 10.10 4.58
N ALA A 415 -21.06 8.92 5.19
CA ALA A 415 -22.14 8.27 5.95
C ALA A 415 -22.58 9.13 7.16
N ILE A 416 -21.63 9.63 7.96
CA ILE A 416 -21.88 10.53 9.10
C ILE A 416 -22.54 11.82 8.65
N LYS A 417 -22.03 12.44 7.58
CA LYS A 417 -22.62 13.68 7.05
C LYS A 417 -24.07 13.47 6.61
N ASN A 418 -24.35 12.36 5.92
CA ASN A 418 -25.72 12.01 5.52
C ASN A 418 -26.62 11.69 6.72
N LEU A 419 -26.07 11.03 7.75
CA LEU A 419 -26.76 10.71 9.00
C LEU A 419 -27.13 11.98 9.79
N VAL A 420 -26.20 12.91 9.98
CA VAL A 420 -26.46 14.17 10.68
C VAL A 420 -27.48 15.02 9.92
N ALA A 421 -27.44 14.98 8.58
CA ALA A 421 -28.44 15.62 7.73
C ALA A 421 -29.83 14.99 7.87
N ASN A 422 -29.92 13.65 7.93
CA ASN A 422 -31.15 12.87 8.01
C ASN A 422 -31.00 11.68 8.97
N GLN A 423 -31.51 11.83 10.20
CA GLN A 423 -31.43 10.81 11.24
C GLN A 423 -32.49 9.72 11.03
N SER A 424 -32.17 8.70 10.24
CA SER A 424 -33.03 7.55 9.98
C SER A 424 -32.37 6.25 10.44
N ILE A 425 -33.18 5.22 10.73
CA ILE A 425 -32.69 3.89 11.11
C ILE A 425 -31.74 3.36 10.03
N LYS A 426 -32.10 3.54 8.76
CA LYS A 426 -31.27 3.17 7.60
C LYS A 426 -29.88 3.82 7.65
N ASN A 427 -29.80 5.11 7.98
CA ASN A 427 -28.51 5.82 7.98
C ASN A 427 -27.64 5.43 9.18
N PHE A 428 -28.22 5.15 10.35
CA PHE A 428 -27.47 4.59 11.48
C PHE A 428 -26.97 3.18 11.15
N LEU A 429 -27.85 2.32 10.64
CA LEU A 429 -27.49 0.96 10.22
C LEU A 429 -26.37 0.99 9.17
N TRP A 430 -26.47 1.86 8.17
CA TRP A 430 -25.44 2.02 7.14
C TRP A 430 -24.08 2.43 7.73
N LEU A 431 -24.05 3.34 8.72
CA LEU A 431 -22.82 3.71 9.39
C LEU A 431 -22.20 2.52 10.14
N PHE A 432 -23.00 1.76 10.90
CA PHE A 432 -22.50 0.60 11.64
C PHE A 432 -22.00 -0.52 10.73
N VAL A 433 -22.76 -0.86 9.68
CA VAL A 433 -22.35 -1.83 8.66
C VAL A 433 -21.06 -1.39 8.00
N LEU A 434 -20.93 -0.10 7.65
CA LEU A 434 -19.72 0.42 7.03
C LEU A 434 -18.49 0.36 7.97
N LEU A 435 -18.66 0.67 9.26
CA LEU A 435 -17.57 0.56 10.25
C LEU A 435 -17.10 -0.89 10.40
N ALA A 436 -18.02 -1.84 10.50
CA ALA A 436 -17.67 -3.26 10.54
C ALA A 436 -17.05 -3.74 9.24
N ALA A 437 -17.60 -3.34 8.09
CA ALA A 437 -17.07 -3.68 6.78
C ALA A 437 -15.65 -3.14 6.58
N LEU A 438 -15.30 -1.95 7.10
CA LEU A 438 -13.94 -1.43 7.04
C LEU A 438 -12.97 -2.19 7.96
N CYS A 439 -13.44 -2.73 9.09
CA CYS A 439 -12.62 -3.62 9.93
C CYS A 439 -12.33 -4.93 9.21
N ILE A 440 -13.32 -5.53 8.55
CA ILE A 440 -13.16 -6.74 7.74
C ILE A 440 -12.31 -6.47 6.49
N TRP A 441 -12.47 -5.30 5.89
CA TRP A 441 -11.67 -4.87 4.74
C TRP A 441 -10.19 -4.84 5.08
N ARG A 442 -9.82 -4.08 6.12
CA ARG A 442 -8.44 -4.00 6.63
C ARG A 442 -8.44 -3.38 8.03
N LEU A 443 -7.85 -4.06 9.01
CA LEU A 443 -7.90 -3.65 10.42
C LEU A 443 -7.42 -2.21 10.63
N ASP A 444 -6.29 -1.83 10.06
CA ASP A 444 -5.71 -0.48 10.17
C ASP A 444 -6.72 0.61 9.80
N THR A 445 -7.46 0.35 8.72
CA THR A 445 -8.48 1.26 8.19
C THR A 445 -9.71 1.25 9.08
N GLY A 446 -10.13 0.07 9.53
CA GLY A 446 -11.26 -0.11 10.44
C GLY A 446 -11.07 0.58 11.79
N VAL A 447 -9.94 0.37 12.46
CA VAL A 447 -9.61 0.99 13.74
C VAL A 447 -9.56 2.51 13.61
N ALA A 448 -8.86 3.02 12.58
CA ALA A 448 -8.81 4.45 12.31
C ALA A 448 -10.20 5.04 11.96
N ALA A 449 -11.03 4.29 11.23
CA ALA A 449 -12.40 4.70 10.92
C ALA A 449 -13.30 4.72 12.16
N ILE A 450 -13.21 3.72 13.04
CA ILE A 450 -13.96 3.66 14.29
C ILE A 450 -13.57 4.82 15.19
N GLY A 451 -12.29 4.97 15.52
CA GLY A 451 -11.82 6.04 16.41
C GLY A 451 -12.14 7.43 15.84
N GLY A 452 -11.84 7.65 14.55
CA GLY A 452 -12.16 8.91 13.87
C GLY A 452 -13.65 9.21 13.84
N SER A 453 -14.51 8.21 13.59
CA SER A 453 -15.97 8.37 13.57
C SER A 453 -16.57 8.58 14.96
N LEU A 454 -16.06 7.86 15.97
CA LEU A 454 -16.50 7.96 17.36
C LEU A 454 -16.28 9.38 17.91
N LEU A 455 -15.15 10.00 17.56
CA LEU A 455 -14.85 11.39 17.92
C LEU A 455 -15.61 12.38 17.02
N PHE A 456 -15.63 12.15 15.70
CA PHE A 456 -16.21 13.11 14.76
C PHE A 456 -17.73 13.22 14.84
N LEU A 457 -18.46 12.11 15.02
CA LEU A 457 -19.93 12.11 15.06
C LEU A 457 -20.51 13.06 16.12
N PRO A 458 -20.15 12.98 17.42
CA PRO A 458 -20.65 13.90 18.44
C PRO A 458 -20.22 15.35 18.18
N ILE A 459 -18.98 15.57 17.72
CA ILE A 459 -18.48 16.90 17.35
C ILE A 459 -19.29 17.48 16.18
N HIS A 460 -19.66 16.66 15.20
CA HIS A 460 -20.44 17.10 14.05
C HIS A 460 -21.87 17.48 14.45
N TYR A 461 -22.53 16.71 15.33
CA TYR A 461 -23.82 17.12 15.91
C TYR A 461 -23.71 18.44 16.68
N PHE A 462 -22.65 18.59 17.49
CA PHE A 462 -22.39 19.81 18.24
C PHE A 462 -22.18 21.02 17.30
N THR A 463 -21.34 20.90 16.30
CA THR A 463 -21.06 22.01 15.35
C THR A 463 -22.25 22.34 14.45
N GLU A 464 -23.09 21.35 14.09
CA GLU A 464 -24.32 21.54 13.32
C GLU A 464 -25.54 21.96 14.17
N LYS A 465 -25.38 22.13 15.49
CA LYS A 465 -26.47 22.53 16.43
C LYS A 465 -27.67 21.58 16.36
N ARG A 466 -27.44 20.30 16.08
CA ARG A 466 -28.48 19.25 15.98
C ARG A 466 -28.45 18.35 17.21
N LYS A 467 -29.62 17.89 17.65
CA LYS A 467 -29.76 16.89 18.72
C LYS A 467 -29.78 15.49 18.13
N ILE A 468 -29.20 14.52 18.85
CA ILE A 468 -29.22 13.11 18.48
C ILE A 468 -30.60 12.52 18.80
N GLN A 469 -31.20 11.82 17.84
CA GLN A 469 -32.43 11.06 18.02
C GLN A 469 -32.09 9.67 18.56
N PHE A 470 -31.96 9.56 19.89
CA PHE A 470 -31.58 8.32 20.56
C PHE A 470 -32.48 7.13 20.22
N GLY A 471 -33.80 7.33 20.06
CA GLY A 471 -34.71 6.25 19.67
C GLY A 471 -34.43 5.67 18.27
N THR A 472 -33.94 6.48 17.34
CA THR A 472 -33.55 6.03 16.00
C THR A 472 -32.18 5.34 16.05
N LEU A 473 -31.26 5.88 16.85
CA LEU A 473 -29.94 5.29 17.10
C LEU A 473 -30.06 3.90 17.71
N THR A 474 -30.84 3.73 18.78
CA THR A 474 -31.00 2.43 19.46
C THR A 474 -31.65 1.40 18.56
N LYS A 475 -32.65 1.77 17.75
CA LYS A 475 -33.24 0.88 16.73
C LYS A 475 -32.23 0.48 15.67
N GLY A 476 -31.42 1.42 15.18
CA GLY A 476 -30.34 1.14 14.23
C GLY A 476 -29.29 0.19 14.80
N LEU A 477 -28.90 0.41 16.06
CA LEU A 477 -27.96 -0.45 16.79
C LEU A 477 -28.53 -1.84 17.05
N ALA A 478 -29.80 -1.95 17.45
CA ALA A 478 -30.47 -3.22 17.67
C ALA A 478 -30.57 -4.05 16.39
N LEU A 479 -30.92 -3.42 15.25
CA LEU A 479 -30.90 -4.09 13.94
C LEU A 479 -29.49 -4.55 13.56
N PHE A 480 -28.48 -3.71 13.79
CA PHE A 480 -27.10 -4.08 13.52
C PHE A 480 -26.61 -5.24 14.39
N ALA A 481 -26.90 -5.20 15.70
CA ALA A 481 -26.61 -6.30 16.61
C ALA A 481 -27.34 -7.59 16.21
N GLY A 482 -28.59 -7.48 15.74
CA GLY A 482 -29.33 -8.60 15.17
C GLY A 482 -28.68 -9.19 13.92
N LEU A 483 -28.11 -8.35 13.03
CA LEU A 483 -27.35 -8.82 11.87
C LEU A 483 -26.06 -9.53 12.27
N ILE A 484 -25.32 -9.01 13.25
CA ILE A 484 -24.12 -9.67 13.79
C ILE A 484 -24.50 -11.02 14.39
N LEU A 485 -25.53 -11.06 15.23
CA LEU A 485 -26.00 -12.29 15.86
C LEU A 485 -26.47 -13.31 14.81
N GLY A 486 -27.23 -12.87 13.81
CA GLY A 486 -27.64 -13.74 12.71
C GLY A 486 -26.47 -14.30 11.90
N THR A 487 -25.44 -13.48 11.68
CA THR A 487 -24.19 -13.93 11.02
C THR A 487 -23.44 -14.93 11.89
N LEU A 488 -23.30 -14.65 13.19
CA LEU A 488 -22.65 -15.56 14.14
C LEU A 488 -23.39 -16.90 14.23
N LEU A 489 -24.72 -16.88 14.29
CA LEU A 489 -25.54 -18.10 14.28
C LEU A 489 -25.35 -18.89 12.97
N LEU A 490 -25.30 -18.21 11.82
CA LEU A 490 -24.99 -18.87 10.54
C LEU A 490 -23.59 -19.51 10.56
N LEU A 491 -22.59 -18.83 11.09
CA LEU A 491 -21.24 -19.39 11.22
C LEU A 491 -21.21 -20.59 12.18
N ILE A 492 -21.94 -20.54 13.31
CA ILE A 492 -22.07 -21.67 14.23
C ILE A 492 -22.79 -22.87 13.58
N LEU A 493 -23.65 -22.65 12.58
CA LEU A 493 -24.24 -23.74 11.80
C LEU A 493 -23.25 -24.35 10.80
N LEU A 494 -22.24 -23.59 10.37
CA LEU A 494 -21.22 -24.03 9.42
C LEU A 494 -19.94 -24.57 10.10
N SER A 495 -19.70 -24.21 11.35
CA SER A 495 -18.48 -24.53 12.10
C SER A 495 -18.77 -24.66 13.60
N SER A 496 -17.90 -25.33 14.37
CA SER A 496 -18.11 -25.48 15.82
C SER A 496 -17.94 -24.16 16.57
N VAL A 497 -18.69 -24.01 17.67
CA VAL A 497 -18.60 -22.83 18.56
C VAL A 497 -17.18 -22.65 19.10
N GLU A 498 -16.54 -23.75 19.48
CA GLU A 498 -15.17 -23.76 20.00
C GLU A 498 -14.16 -23.26 18.97
N HIS A 499 -14.27 -23.72 17.71
CA HIS A 499 -13.42 -23.28 16.61
C HIS A 499 -13.57 -21.77 16.34
N ILE A 500 -14.81 -21.27 16.27
CA ILE A 500 -15.05 -19.84 16.05
C ILE A 500 -14.47 -18.99 17.20
N ILE A 501 -14.67 -19.42 18.44
CA ILE A 501 -14.13 -18.70 19.61
C ILE A 501 -12.60 -18.74 19.60
N SER A 502 -12.00 -19.89 19.28
CA SER A 502 -10.55 -20.05 19.16
C SER A 502 -10.00 -19.10 18.10
N SER A 503 -10.56 -19.09 16.89
CA SER A 503 -10.16 -18.18 15.81
C SER A 503 -10.27 -16.70 16.18
N ILE A 504 -11.34 -16.30 16.89
CA ILE A 504 -11.48 -14.93 17.41
C ILE A 504 -10.37 -14.63 18.42
N ARG A 505 -10.07 -15.55 19.35
CA ARG A 505 -8.98 -15.37 20.31
C ARG A 505 -7.64 -15.26 19.60
N SER A 506 -7.35 -16.15 18.65
CA SER A 506 -6.13 -16.12 17.84
C SER A 506 -5.97 -14.77 17.13
N ALA A 507 -7.03 -14.26 16.50
CA ALA A 507 -7.02 -12.93 15.90
C ALA A 507 -6.74 -11.80 16.91
N LEU A 508 -7.36 -11.84 18.10
CA LEU A 508 -7.14 -10.85 19.15
C LEU A 508 -5.70 -10.88 19.71
N HIS A 509 -5.14 -12.06 19.93
CA HIS A 509 -3.75 -12.24 20.36
C HIS A 509 -2.79 -11.63 19.33
N TYR A 510 -2.97 -11.94 18.05
CA TYR A 510 -2.20 -11.34 16.96
C TYR A 510 -2.31 -9.81 16.94
N PHE A 511 -3.52 -9.26 17.03
CA PHE A 511 -3.71 -7.80 17.05
C PHE A 511 -3.14 -7.12 18.30
N SER A 512 -3.03 -7.83 19.41
CA SER A 512 -2.42 -7.32 20.65
C SER A 512 -0.89 -7.34 20.62
N GLY A 513 -0.28 -8.11 19.70
CA GLY A 513 1.17 -8.33 19.57
C GLY A 513 1.98 -7.14 19.05
N SER A 514 1.54 -5.90 19.29
CA SER A 514 2.25 -4.69 18.82
C SER A 514 3.71 -4.64 19.28
N GLN A 515 4.00 -5.17 20.49
CA GLN A 515 5.36 -5.26 21.01
C GLN A 515 6.25 -6.19 20.16
N ALA A 516 5.69 -7.30 19.64
CA ALA A 516 6.42 -8.27 18.81
C ALA A 516 6.79 -7.73 17.43
N HIS A 517 6.13 -6.64 17.00
CA HIS A 517 6.39 -5.99 15.73
C HIS A 517 7.15 -4.66 15.87
N GLY A 518 7.39 -4.19 17.10
CA GLY A 518 8.02 -2.90 17.36
C GLY A 518 9.55 -2.93 17.27
N PHE A 519 10.14 -1.84 16.77
CA PHE A 519 11.59 -1.63 16.90
C PHE A 519 11.95 -1.08 18.29
N SER A 520 13.15 -1.41 18.78
CA SER A 520 13.70 -0.81 20.02
C SER A 520 13.94 0.68 19.91
N THR A 521 14.08 1.20 18.69
CA THR A 521 14.29 2.61 18.37
C THR A 521 13.30 3.05 17.30
N ILE A 522 12.67 4.21 17.48
CA ILE A 522 11.70 4.78 16.53
C ILE A 522 12.41 5.38 15.30
N THR A 523 13.64 5.85 15.48
CA THR A 523 14.51 6.44 14.45
C THR A 523 15.97 6.16 14.78
N LEU A 524 16.83 6.13 13.76
CA LEU A 524 18.29 6.08 13.95
C LEU A 524 18.83 7.43 14.44
N GLU A 525 18.19 8.53 14.04
CA GLU A 525 18.58 9.89 14.39
C GLU A 525 17.36 10.73 14.81
N TYR A 526 17.45 11.39 15.96
CA TYR A 526 16.44 12.33 16.46
C TYR A 526 16.61 13.72 15.83
N ASN A 527 16.58 13.77 14.50
CA ASN A 527 16.74 15.01 13.74
C ASN A 527 15.49 15.90 13.79
N GLN A 528 15.53 17.04 13.12
CA GLN A 528 14.39 17.97 13.05
C GLN A 528 13.09 17.30 12.54
N GLN A 529 13.20 16.35 11.61
CA GLN A 529 12.03 15.66 11.05
C GLN A 529 11.37 14.74 12.07
N PHE A 530 12.17 14.07 12.92
CA PHE A 530 11.62 13.30 14.03
C PHE A 530 10.67 14.16 14.88
N PHE A 531 11.13 15.33 15.35
CA PHE A 531 10.32 16.22 16.18
C PHE A 531 9.14 16.84 15.41
N LEU A 532 9.31 17.13 14.12
CA LEU A 532 8.21 17.61 13.29
C LEU A 532 7.06 16.61 13.26
N PHE A 533 7.36 15.35 12.98
CA PHE A 533 6.33 14.32 12.83
C PHE A 533 5.79 13.82 14.17
N HIS A 534 6.64 13.69 15.18
CA HIS A 534 6.23 13.10 16.46
C HIS A 534 5.67 14.10 17.47
N VAL A 535 5.95 15.40 17.30
CA VAL A 535 5.55 16.44 18.26
C VAL A 535 4.79 17.56 17.57
N VAL A 536 5.38 18.21 16.56
CA VAL A 536 4.81 19.42 15.96
C VAL A 536 3.52 19.14 15.21
N TYR A 537 3.45 18.10 14.38
CA TYR A 537 2.25 17.79 13.59
C TYR A 537 1.07 17.26 14.42
N PRO A 538 1.26 16.37 15.40
CA PRO A 538 0.20 16.02 16.34
C PRO A 538 -0.33 17.23 17.10
N LEU A 539 0.56 18.09 17.64
CA LEU A 539 0.15 19.30 18.35
C LEU A 539 -0.59 20.29 17.42
N ALA A 540 -0.06 20.53 16.23
CA ALA A 540 -0.71 21.38 15.23
C ALA A 540 -2.10 20.84 14.86
N SER A 541 -2.25 19.52 14.74
CA SER A 541 -3.54 18.87 14.46
C SER A 541 -4.55 19.15 15.58
N ILE A 542 -4.16 19.01 16.85
CA ILE A 542 -5.01 19.30 18.00
C ILE A 542 -5.47 20.77 17.99
N LEU A 543 -4.53 21.70 17.81
CA LEU A 543 -4.84 23.14 17.75
C LEU A 543 -5.82 23.47 16.61
N ILE A 544 -5.59 22.89 15.43
CA ILE A 544 -6.45 23.08 14.25
C ILE A 544 -7.82 22.47 14.46
N ILE A 545 -7.91 21.29 15.09
CA ILE A 545 -9.18 20.66 15.46
C ILE A 545 -9.98 21.58 16.38
N CYS A 546 -9.38 22.04 17.48
CA CYS A 546 -10.02 22.94 18.44
C CYS A 546 -10.53 24.22 17.78
N TYR A 547 -9.68 24.87 16.97
CA TYR A 547 -10.05 26.07 16.24
C TYR A 547 -11.17 25.81 15.21
N THR A 548 -11.11 24.68 14.49
CA THR A 548 -12.14 24.29 13.52
C THR A 548 -13.50 24.07 14.19
N ILE A 549 -13.52 23.41 15.35
CA ILE A 549 -14.74 23.21 16.16
C ILE A 549 -15.31 24.56 16.60
N TYR A 550 -14.47 25.43 17.15
CA TYR A 550 -14.86 26.78 17.56
C TYR A 550 -15.45 27.57 16.38
N TYR A 551 -14.77 27.58 15.23
CA TYR A 551 -15.19 28.32 14.05
C TYR A 551 -16.52 27.77 13.48
N LEU A 552 -16.66 26.45 13.34
CA LEU A 552 -17.88 25.81 12.83
C LEU A 552 -19.10 26.05 13.73
N ARG A 553 -18.87 26.17 15.05
CA ARG A 553 -19.92 26.42 16.04
C ARG A 553 -20.37 27.87 16.08
N THR A 554 -19.43 28.81 15.98
CA THR A 554 -19.68 30.26 16.09
C THR A 554 -20.12 30.88 14.77
N THR A 555 -19.65 30.35 13.63
CA THR A 555 -19.96 30.90 12.31
C THR A 555 -20.98 30.04 11.55
N ASN A 556 -21.93 30.70 10.87
CA ASN A 556 -22.93 30.04 10.02
C ASN A 556 -22.53 30.05 8.53
N SER A 557 -21.26 30.28 8.21
CA SER A 557 -20.82 30.33 6.80
C SER A 557 -20.97 28.95 6.15
N SER A 558 -21.85 28.85 5.15
CA SER A 558 -22.06 27.63 4.39
C SER A 558 -20.92 27.34 3.40
N HIS A 559 -20.15 28.36 3.04
CA HIS A 559 -19.20 28.30 1.92
C HIS A 559 -17.99 27.39 2.18
N SER A 560 -17.49 27.37 3.42
CA SER A 560 -16.29 26.60 3.82
C SER A 560 -16.62 25.36 4.66
N ARG A 561 -17.90 25.16 5.01
CA ARG A 561 -18.35 24.16 5.98
C ARG A 561 -18.00 22.72 5.58
N PHE A 562 -18.05 22.39 4.29
CA PHE A 562 -17.61 21.07 3.81
C PHE A 562 -16.11 20.85 4.06
N ASN A 563 -15.27 21.78 3.61
CA ASN A 563 -13.81 21.67 3.74
C ASN A 563 -13.39 21.54 5.22
N LEU A 564 -13.99 22.33 6.12
CA LEU A 564 -13.71 22.29 7.55
C LEU A 564 -14.15 20.99 8.21
N ASN A 565 -15.38 20.52 7.94
CA ASN A 565 -15.85 19.23 8.46
C ASN A 565 -14.98 18.06 7.97
N THR A 566 -14.58 18.08 6.71
CA THR A 566 -13.68 17.07 6.15
C THR A 566 -12.27 17.16 6.73
N SER A 567 -11.73 18.36 6.91
CA SER A 567 -10.44 18.58 7.56
C SER A 567 -10.44 18.04 8.98
N LEU A 568 -11.47 18.40 9.76
CA LEU A 568 -11.68 17.90 11.11
C LEU A 568 -11.71 16.37 11.16
N PHE A 569 -12.48 15.71 10.28
CA PHE A 569 -12.53 14.25 10.22
C PHE A 569 -11.15 13.63 9.94
N PHE A 570 -10.43 14.08 8.92
CA PHE A 570 -9.14 13.47 8.57
C PHE A 570 -8.04 13.77 9.60
N LEU A 571 -8.07 14.92 10.29
CA LEU A 571 -7.14 15.19 11.40
C LEU A 571 -7.43 14.30 12.62
N LEU A 572 -8.69 13.96 12.87
CA LEU A 572 -9.04 12.97 13.91
C LEU A 572 -8.57 11.57 13.53
N VAL A 573 -8.77 11.16 12.27
CA VAL A 573 -8.24 9.88 11.75
C VAL A 573 -6.71 9.83 11.85
N TYR A 574 -6.02 10.94 11.53
CA TYR A 574 -4.58 11.07 11.71
C TYR A 574 -4.15 10.81 13.16
N LEU A 575 -4.78 11.50 14.14
CA LEU A 575 -4.42 11.33 15.56
C LEU A 575 -4.68 9.91 16.08
N VAL A 576 -5.76 9.27 15.65
CA VAL A 576 -6.07 7.88 16.03
C VAL A 576 -5.04 6.91 15.44
N ASN A 577 -4.62 7.13 14.19
CA ASN A 577 -3.66 6.26 13.52
C ASN A 577 -2.19 6.58 13.89
N PHE A 578 -1.93 7.68 14.60
CA PHE A 578 -0.57 8.15 14.92
C PHE A 578 0.26 7.10 15.67
N GLN A 579 -0.37 6.27 16.52
CA GLN A 579 0.29 5.18 17.24
C GLN A 579 1.06 4.22 16.33
N ARG A 580 0.62 4.04 15.08
CA ARG A 580 1.32 3.16 14.13
C ARG A 580 2.74 3.66 13.86
N GLY A 581 2.97 4.98 13.88
CA GLY A 581 4.31 5.57 13.70
C GLY A 581 5.27 5.36 14.86
N LEU A 582 4.79 4.85 15.99
CA LEU A 582 5.59 4.61 17.20
C LEU A 582 6.09 3.16 17.32
N VAL A 583 5.55 2.23 16.52
CA VAL A 583 5.83 0.79 16.64
C VAL A 583 6.67 0.30 15.45
N ARG A 584 6.06 0.28 14.25
CA ARG A 584 6.63 -0.20 12.98
C ARG A 584 6.07 0.63 11.83
N HIS A 585 6.71 0.68 10.68
CA HIS A 585 6.29 1.57 9.58
C HIS A 585 6.42 3.07 9.91
N GLY A 586 7.46 3.41 10.68
CA GLY A 586 7.87 4.79 10.97
C GLY A 586 9.02 5.27 10.08
N PHE A 587 9.79 6.24 10.58
CA PHE A 587 10.97 6.76 9.86
C PHE A 587 12.04 5.71 9.59
N ILE A 588 12.20 4.76 10.51
CA ILE A 588 13.20 3.69 10.38
C ILE A 588 12.99 2.83 9.14
N GLU A 589 11.75 2.73 8.63
CA GLU A 589 11.41 2.00 7.40
C GLU A 589 11.15 2.92 6.21
N SER A 590 11.26 4.25 6.36
CA SER A 590 10.98 5.23 5.30
C SER A 590 9.55 5.16 4.70
N VAL A 591 8.56 4.77 5.51
CA VAL A 591 7.15 4.61 5.09
C VAL A 591 6.18 5.54 5.84
N ASP A 592 6.62 6.77 6.11
CA ASP A 592 5.88 7.82 6.82
C ASP A 592 4.51 8.16 6.19
N PHE A 593 4.33 7.84 4.91
CA PHE A 593 3.08 8.06 4.17
C PHE A 593 1.87 7.32 4.76
N PHE A 594 2.06 6.20 5.48
CA PHE A 594 0.97 5.50 6.17
C PHE A 594 0.31 6.38 7.24
N LEU A 595 1.03 7.36 7.78
CA LEU A 595 0.57 8.26 8.83
C LEU A 595 0.14 9.59 8.24
N MET A 596 0.94 10.14 7.33
CA MET A 596 0.84 11.55 6.96
C MET A 596 -0.23 11.88 5.94
N ALA A 597 -0.77 10.91 5.20
CA ALA A 597 -1.70 11.23 4.12
C ALA A 597 -2.98 11.92 4.61
N THR A 598 -3.58 11.44 5.70
CA THR A 598 -4.78 12.05 6.31
C THR A 598 -4.46 13.40 6.96
N PHE A 599 -3.24 13.60 7.45
CA PHE A 599 -2.75 14.91 7.88
C PHE A 599 -2.66 15.88 6.69
N TYR A 600 -2.02 15.49 5.58
CA TYR A 600 -1.85 16.34 4.41
C TYR A 600 -3.18 16.85 3.85
N ILE A 601 -4.14 15.95 3.64
CA ILE A 601 -5.46 16.34 3.17
C ILE A 601 -6.21 17.17 4.22
N GLY A 602 -6.08 16.83 5.50
CA GLY A 602 -6.68 17.56 6.61
C GLY A 602 -6.23 19.03 6.66
N ILE A 603 -4.93 19.28 6.57
CA ILE A 603 -4.33 20.62 6.55
C ILE A 603 -4.64 21.35 5.25
N ALA A 604 -4.55 20.68 4.09
CA ALA A 604 -4.84 21.32 2.81
C ALA A 604 -6.27 21.86 2.75
N LEU A 605 -7.23 21.10 3.26
CA LEU A 605 -8.64 21.52 3.32
C LEU A 605 -8.89 22.60 4.37
N PHE A 606 -8.19 22.54 5.51
CA PHE A 606 -8.21 23.59 6.52
C PHE A 606 -7.78 24.93 5.93
N VAL A 607 -6.60 25.00 5.32
CA VAL A 607 -6.07 26.22 4.69
C VAL A 607 -6.99 26.70 3.58
N LEU A 608 -7.46 25.79 2.70
CA LEU A 608 -8.39 26.12 1.61
C LEU A 608 -9.71 26.74 2.10
N SER A 609 -10.12 26.44 3.34
CA SER A 609 -11.37 26.92 3.91
C SER A 609 -11.37 28.42 4.24
N PHE A 610 -10.18 29.00 4.48
CA PHE A 610 -10.00 30.43 4.80
C PHE A 610 -9.55 31.28 3.61
N MET A 611 -9.18 30.64 2.49
CA MET A 611 -8.86 31.37 1.27
C MET A 611 -10.11 31.87 0.55
N GLN A 612 -10.05 33.09 0.03
CA GLN A 612 -11.13 33.64 -0.78
C GLN A 612 -11.27 32.85 -2.08
N GLN A 613 -12.40 32.15 -2.25
CA GLN A 613 -12.68 31.36 -3.45
C GLN A 613 -13.30 32.25 -4.52
N LYS A 614 -12.51 32.64 -5.52
CA LYS A 614 -12.98 33.47 -6.66
C LYS A 614 -13.68 32.63 -7.75
N GLY A 615 -14.09 31.40 -7.43
CA GLY A 615 -14.74 30.44 -8.33
C GLY A 615 -14.13 29.03 -8.26
N LEU A 616 -14.74 28.07 -8.95
CA LEU A 616 -14.33 26.65 -8.93
C LEU A 616 -12.90 26.42 -9.44
N ASN A 617 -12.49 27.16 -10.46
CA ASN A 617 -11.15 27.05 -11.04
C ASN A 617 -10.07 27.51 -10.05
N TRP A 618 -10.32 28.59 -9.32
CA TRP A 618 -9.41 29.06 -8.28
C TRP A 618 -9.37 28.11 -7.09
N LYS A 619 -10.51 27.50 -6.74
CA LYS A 619 -10.54 26.42 -5.74
C LYS A 619 -9.65 25.24 -6.13
N TYR A 620 -9.66 24.84 -7.41
CA TYR A 620 -8.74 23.82 -7.94
C TYR A 620 -7.28 24.23 -7.80
N VAL A 621 -6.92 25.42 -8.32
CA VAL A 621 -5.53 25.91 -8.28
C VAL A 621 -5.01 26.02 -6.84
N GLN A 622 -5.83 26.56 -5.93
CA GLN A 622 -5.51 26.65 -4.51
C GLN A 622 -5.32 25.26 -3.90
N PHE A 623 -6.28 24.34 -4.09
CA PHE A 623 -6.18 23.00 -3.52
C PHE A 623 -4.98 22.22 -4.06
N TYR A 624 -4.73 22.27 -5.37
CA TYR A 624 -3.58 21.65 -6.01
C TYR A 624 -2.28 22.23 -5.46
N SER A 625 -2.15 23.55 -5.44
CA SER A 625 -0.92 24.23 -4.98
C SER A 625 -0.64 23.98 -3.50
N ILE A 626 -1.66 24.09 -2.63
CA ILE A 626 -1.50 23.84 -1.19
C ILE A 626 -1.09 22.40 -0.95
N SER A 627 -1.81 21.44 -1.55
CA SER A 627 -1.51 20.02 -1.33
C SER A 627 -0.12 19.66 -1.83
N PHE A 628 0.27 20.20 -3.00
CA PHE A 628 1.59 19.98 -3.56
C PHE A 628 2.70 20.57 -2.69
N LEU A 629 2.59 21.85 -2.32
CA LEU A 629 3.58 22.53 -1.49
C LEU A 629 3.66 21.91 -0.09
N LEU A 630 2.53 21.51 0.49
CA LEU A 630 2.50 20.87 1.80
C LEU A 630 3.31 19.56 1.80
N ILE A 631 3.11 18.71 0.78
CA ILE A 631 3.86 17.46 0.67
C ILE A 631 5.34 17.76 0.40
N LEU A 632 5.67 18.69 -0.50
CA LEU A 632 7.07 19.05 -0.76
C LEU A 632 7.81 19.60 0.46
N CYS A 633 7.13 20.42 1.28
CA CYS A 633 7.75 21.04 2.44
C CYS A 633 7.88 20.09 3.64
N ILE A 634 7.10 19.01 3.68
CA ILE A 634 6.99 18.14 4.87
C ILE A 634 7.55 16.74 4.62
N LYS A 635 7.34 16.16 3.43
CA LYS A 635 7.71 14.78 3.14
C LYS A 635 9.23 14.61 3.16
N TYR A 636 9.67 13.48 3.72
CA TYR A 636 11.05 13.04 3.62
C TYR A 636 11.36 12.46 2.22
N PHE A 637 12.44 12.92 1.59
CA PHE A 637 12.91 12.45 0.28
C PHE A 637 14.05 11.46 0.50
N PRO A 638 14.09 10.33 -0.23
CA PRO A 638 14.25 10.36 -1.70
C PRO A 638 13.06 9.78 -2.48
N PHE A 639 12.67 10.42 -3.59
CA PHE A 639 11.87 9.73 -4.61
C PHE A 639 12.82 8.94 -5.51
N HIS A 640 12.55 7.64 -5.66
CA HIS A 640 13.13 6.89 -6.76
C HIS A 640 12.56 7.40 -8.08
N LYS A 641 13.35 7.30 -9.16
CA LYS A 641 12.93 7.76 -10.47
C LYS A 641 11.89 6.82 -11.06
N GLU A 642 10.63 7.07 -10.72
CA GLU A 642 9.47 6.31 -11.20
C GLU A 642 8.67 7.09 -12.25
N ASP A 643 8.14 6.36 -13.23
CA ASP A 643 7.18 6.90 -14.18
C ASP A 643 5.89 7.30 -13.49
N THR A 644 5.50 8.55 -13.68
CA THR A 644 4.15 9.00 -13.34
C THR A 644 3.12 8.18 -14.10
N ARG A 645 1.95 7.99 -13.49
CA ARG A 645 0.81 7.28 -14.13
C ARG A 645 0.39 7.91 -15.46
N VAL A 646 0.59 9.23 -15.62
CA VAL A 646 0.34 9.95 -16.89
C VAL A 646 1.30 9.49 -17.98
N ASN A 647 2.58 9.36 -17.67
CA ASN A 647 3.56 8.85 -18.63
C ASN A 647 3.25 7.40 -19.01
N ARG A 648 2.91 6.55 -18.03
CA ARG A 648 2.46 5.17 -18.31
C ARG A 648 1.24 5.12 -19.22
N PHE A 649 0.26 5.99 -19.00
CA PHE A 649 -0.92 6.07 -19.87
C PHE A 649 -0.58 6.44 -21.32
N PHE A 650 0.38 7.34 -21.53
CA PHE A 650 0.70 7.83 -22.88
C PHE A 650 1.71 6.98 -23.65
N GLU A 651 2.66 6.29 -23.00
CA GLU A 651 3.79 5.64 -23.70
C GLU A 651 4.09 4.21 -23.23
N THR A 652 4.09 3.98 -21.92
CA THR A 652 4.46 2.68 -21.32
C THR A 652 3.23 1.96 -20.75
N SER A 653 2.15 1.94 -21.52
CA SER A 653 0.89 1.35 -21.05
C SER A 653 1.06 -0.14 -20.74
N SER A 654 0.44 -0.59 -19.66
CA SER A 654 0.37 -2.02 -19.31
C SER A 654 -0.26 -2.90 -20.39
N LEU A 655 -1.10 -2.32 -21.25
CA LEU A 655 -1.78 -2.98 -22.37
C LEU A 655 -1.07 -2.84 -23.73
N ALA A 656 0.08 -2.16 -23.74
CA ALA A 656 0.89 -2.05 -24.95
C ALA A 656 1.35 -3.42 -25.45
N PHE A 657 1.40 -3.57 -26.78
CA PHE A 657 1.96 -4.75 -27.45
C PHE A 657 1.30 -6.08 -27.06
N LEU A 658 0.04 -6.04 -26.64
CA LEU A 658 -0.67 -7.23 -26.17
C LEU A 658 -0.77 -8.34 -27.23
N ASP A 659 -0.95 -7.97 -28.51
CA ASP A 659 -0.91 -8.92 -29.64
C ASP A 659 0.38 -9.75 -29.67
N TYR A 660 1.53 -9.15 -29.31
CA TYR A 660 2.82 -9.85 -29.30
C TYR A 660 3.02 -10.72 -28.07
N LYS A 661 2.29 -10.44 -26.98
CA LYS A 661 2.29 -11.27 -25.77
C LYS A 661 1.39 -12.50 -25.93
N PHE A 662 0.50 -12.51 -26.92
CA PHE A 662 -0.39 -13.62 -27.23
C PHE A 662 0.09 -14.37 -28.48
N ASN A 663 0.94 -15.36 -28.28
CA ASN A 663 1.37 -16.27 -29.34
C ASN A 663 1.04 -17.72 -28.96
N ASP A 664 1.31 -18.66 -29.87
CA ASP A 664 1.05 -20.09 -29.64
C ASP A 664 1.83 -20.67 -28.45
N SER A 665 2.86 -19.97 -27.96
CA SER A 665 3.63 -20.34 -26.76
C SER A 665 3.06 -19.80 -25.44
N PHE A 666 1.87 -19.19 -25.45
CA PHE A 666 1.22 -18.72 -24.23
C PHE A 666 0.87 -19.88 -23.29
N LYS A 667 1.55 -19.95 -22.14
CA LYS A 667 1.37 -21.00 -21.11
C LYS A 667 0.57 -20.56 -19.87
N GLY A 668 0.21 -19.28 -19.75
CA GLY A 668 -0.50 -18.74 -18.59
C GLY A 668 -0.24 -17.24 -18.40
N ARG A 669 -0.94 -16.61 -17.46
CA ARG A 669 -0.86 -15.15 -17.27
C ARG A 669 0.36 -14.72 -16.48
N THR A 670 0.98 -15.60 -15.71
CA THR A 670 2.26 -15.32 -15.05
C THR A 670 3.41 -15.93 -15.85
N THR A 671 4.43 -15.12 -16.15
CA THR A 671 5.59 -15.50 -16.99
C THR A 671 6.83 -15.79 -16.14
N GLY A 672 7.73 -16.66 -16.63
CA GLY A 672 8.95 -17.06 -15.90
C GLY A 672 8.69 -18.04 -14.75
N LYS A 673 7.53 -18.72 -14.76
CA LYS A 673 7.13 -19.68 -13.72
C LYS A 673 8.11 -20.84 -13.62
N GLU A 674 8.55 -21.40 -14.75
CA GLU A 674 9.42 -22.58 -14.78
C GLU A 674 10.80 -22.30 -14.18
N GLU A 675 11.47 -21.23 -14.62
CA GLU A 675 12.77 -20.82 -14.07
C GLU A 675 12.69 -20.51 -12.57
N PHE A 676 11.63 -19.82 -12.15
CA PHE A 676 11.39 -19.53 -10.75
C PHE A 676 11.17 -20.83 -9.96
N ALA A 677 10.33 -21.75 -10.46
CA ALA A 677 10.05 -23.01 -9.81
C ALA A 677 11.33 -23.84 -9.63
N GLU A 678 12.10 -24.03 -10.70
CA GLU A 678 13.38 -24.75 -10.68
C GLU A 678 14.32 -24.20 -9.61
N LYS A 679 14.41 -22.88 -9.48
CA LYS A 679 15.28 -22.21 -8.51
C LYS A 679 14.73 -22.25 -7.07
N LYS A 680 13.41 -22.17 -6.88
CA LYS A 680 12.82 -21.82 -5.57
C LYS A 680 12.03 -22.91 -4.87
N TYR A 681 11.38 -23.84 -5.58
CA TYR A 681 10.51 -24.80 -4.89
C TYR A 681 10.29 -26.13 -5.59
N LEU A 682 10.73 -26.32 -6.85
CA LEU A 682 10.37 -27.49 -7.64
C LEU A 682 10.86 -28.81 -7.01
N GLU A 683 12.07 -28.82 -6.48
CA GLU A 683 12.65 -29.99 -5.81
C GLU A 683 11.88 -30.32 -4.52
N ILE A 684 11.57 -29.28 -3.72
CA ILE A 684 10.74 -29.41 -2.52
C ILE A 684 9.36 -29.96 -2.89
N LYS A 685 8.71 -29.42 -3.92
CA LYS A 685 7.39 -29.88 -4.37
C LYS A 685 7.44 -31.34 -4.79
N GLN A 686 8.41 -31.73 -5.62
CA GLN A 686 8.56 -33.12 -6.07
C GLN A 686 8.77 -34.08 -4.89
N PHE A 687 9.60 -33.67 -3.93
CA PHE A 687 9.79 -34.42 -2.69
C PHE A 687 8.50 -34.59 -1.89
N LEU A 688 7.75 -33.50 -1.69
CA LEU A 688 6.48 -33.54 -0.95
C LEU A 688 5.42 -34.35 -1.70
N ASP A 689 5.30 -34.23 -3.01
CA ASP A 689 4.36 -35.00 -3.84
C ASP A 689 4.65 -36.51 -3.77
N ALA A 690 5.93 -36.89 -3.73
CA ALA A 690 6.35 -38.30 -3.70
C ALA A 690 6.21 -38.96 -2.32
N ASN A 691 6.26 -38.16 -1.24
CA ASN A 691 6.34 -38.69 0.12
C ASN A 691 5.13 -38.37 1.01
N LEU A 692 4.31 -37.36 0.67
CA LEU A 692 3.15 -36.97 1.46
C LEU A 692 1.83 -37.35 0.79
N THR A 693 0.88 -37.82 1.58
CA THR A 693 -0.52 -37.97 1.16
C THR A 693 -1.18 -36.60 0.94
N ASN A 694 -2.37 -36.59 0.33
CA ASN A 694 -3.11 -35.33 0.09
C ASN A 694 -3.57 -34.63 1.38
N ASP A 695 -3.80 -35.40 2.45
CA ASP A 695 -4.21 -34.87 3.75
C ASP A 695 -3.03 -34.43 4.61
N GLN A 696 -1.81 -34.79 4.21
CA GLN A 696 -0.57 -34.38 4.85
C GLN A 696 -0.06 -33.04 4.29
N THR A 697 0.62 -32.29 5.15
CA THR A 697 1.30 -31.04 4.80
C THR A 697 2.70 -30.98 5.44
N PHE A 698 3.35 -29.83 5.36
CA PHE A 698 4.63 -29.56 6.01
C PHE A 698 4.49 -28.36 6.95
N LEU A 699 5.49 -28.14 7.81
CA LEU A 699 5.60 -26.94 8.63
C LEU A 699 6.69 -26.02 8.06
N ASP A 700 6.35 -24.78 7.75
CA ASP A 700 7.31 -23.72 7.42
C ASP A 700 7.79 -23.00 8.68
N PHE A 701 9.09 -23.12 8.96
CA PHE A 701 9.82 -22.41 10.01
C PHE A 701 10.86 -21.42 9.44
N SER A 702 10.91 -21.28 8.11
CA SER A 702 11.88 -20.47 7.36
C SER A 702 11.37 -19.08 6.96
N ASN A 703 10.13 -18.73 7.33
CA ASN A 703 9.41 -17.53 6.86
C ASN A 703 9.30 -17.48 5.33
N THR A 704 8.99 -18.61 4.69
CA THR A 704 8.67 -18.69 3.25
C THR A 704 7.25 -19.24 2.99
N PRO A 705 6.20 -18.67 3.61
CA PRO A 705 4.86 -19.27 3.64
C PRO A 705 4.20 -19.40 2.27
N THR A 706 4.68 -18.73 1.22
CA THR A 706 4.16 -18.93 -0.15
C THR A 706 4.47 -20.34 -0.68
N LEU A 707 5.40 -21.09 -0.06
CA LEU A 707 5.65 -22.48 -0.43
C LEU A 707 4.42 -23.38 -0.25
N TYR A 708 3.51 -23.08 0.69
CA TYR A 708 2.24 -23.81 0.80
C TYR A 708 1.41 -23.69 -0.48
N PHE A 709 1.31 -22.48 -1.02
CA PHE A 709 0.69 -22.22 -2.32
C PHE A 709 1.36 -23.01 -3.44
N TYR A 710 2.68 -22.89 -3.62
CA TYR A 710 3.34 -23.55 -4.74
C TYR A 710 3.34 -25.07 -4.65
N CYS A 711 3.39 -25.61 -3.43
CA CYS A 711 3.33 -27.05 -3.19
C CYS A 711 1.89 -27.58 -3.12
N GLN A 712 0.87 -26.70 -3.20
CA GLN A 712 -0.55 -27.03 -3.06
C GLN A 712 -0.85 -27.81 -1.76
N ARG A 713 -0.24 -27.37 -0.65
CA ARG A 713 -0.39 -28.00 0.67
C ARG A 713 -1.14 -27.09 1.63
N LYS A 714 -1.91 -27.69 2.53
CA LYS A 714 -2.71 -26.98 3.53
C LYS A 714 -1.80 -26.22 4.50
N VAL A 715 -2.14 -24.98 4.83
CA VAL A 715 -1.39 -24.22 5.86
C VAL A 715 -1.81 -24.74 7.25
N PRO A 716 -0.90 -25.32 8.06
CA PRO A 716 -1.22 -25.85 9.39
C PRO A 716 -1.22 -24.74 10.45
N SER A 717 -1.92 -23.63 10.19
CA SER A 717 -2.02 -22.48 11.10
C SER A 717 -3.29 -21.70 10.82
N TYR A 718 -3.77 -20.93 11.81
CA TYR A 718 -4.83 -19.95 11.57
C TYR A 718 -4.38 -18.82 10.61
N PHE A 719 -3.09 -18.45 10.59
CA PHE A 719 -2.61 -17.36 9.75
C PHE A 719 -2.04 -17.85 8.42
N CYS A 720 -2.27 -17.08 7.33
CA CYS A 720 -1.66 -17.37 6.03
C CYS A 720 -0.13 -17.15 6.01
N GLN A 721 0.37 -16.25 6.86
CA GLN A 721 1.78 -16.11 7.21
C GLN A 721 1.99 -16.73 8.60
N SER A 722 2.12 -18.05 8.66
CA SER A 722 2.03 -18.81 9.91
C SER A 722 3.04 -18.36 10.95
N LEU A 723 4.33 -18.30 10.62
CA LEU A 723 5.38 -18.09 11.62
C LEU A 723 5.44 -16.66 12.13
N GLN A 724 5.41 -15.65 11.25
CA GLN A 724 5.46 -14.25 11.65
C GLN A 724 4.26 -13.83 12.52
N ASN A 725 3.07 -14.36 12.22
CA ASN A 725 1.85 -13.95 12.91
C ASN A 725 1.62 -14.73 14.22
N THR A 726 2.40 -15.79 14.46
CA THR A 726 2.48 -16.49 15.74
C THR A 726 3.41 -15.74 16.69
N VAL A 727 2.86 -14.68 17.30
CA VAL A 727 3.61 -13.66 18.04
C VAL A 727 3.76 -13.90 19.55
N ASP A 728 2.99 -14.83 20.14
CA ASP A 728 3.01 -15.11 21.57
C ASP A 728 2.83 -16.61 21.89
N ASP A 729 2.91 -16.96 23.18
CA ASP A 729 2.78 -18.34 23.66
C ASP A 729 1.43 -18.98 23.30
N TYR A 730 0.34 -18.20 23.40
CA TYR A 730 -1.01 -18.70 23.11
C TYR A 730 -1.10 -19.15 21.66
N LEU A 731 -0.62 -18.32 20.73
CA LEU A 731 -0.62 -18.63 19.30
C LEU A 731 0.34 -19.77 18.96
N GLN A 732 1.47 -19.89 19.64
CA GLN A 732 2.37 -21.03 19.47
C GLN A 732 1.69 -22.34 19.88
N ASN A 733 1.03 -22.36 21.03
CA ASN A 733 0.27 -23.53 21.49
C ASN A 733 -0.88 -23.87 20.53
N GLU A 734 -1.65 -22.86 20.08
CA GLU A 734 -2.74 -23.06 19.10
C GLU A 734 -2.23 -23.66 17.78
N GLN A 735 -1.06 -23.23 17.34
CA GLN A 735 -0.42 -23.79 16.15
C GLN A 735 0.09 -25.22 16.41
N LEU A 736 0.65 -25.51 17.59
CA LEU A 736 1.11 -26.85 17.96
C LEU A 736 -0.06 -27.86 18.07
N GLU A 737 -1.24 -27.43 18.51
CA GLU A 737 -2.46 -28.28 18.49
C GLU A 737 -2.85 -28.72 17.07
N LYS A 738 -2.44 -27.97 16.03
CA LYS A 738 -2.72 -28.26 14.62
C LYS A 738 -1.63 -29.06 13.92
N ILE A 739 -0.50 -29.30 14.58
CA ILE A 739 0.69 -29.92 14.00
C ILE A 739 0.97 -31.24 14.73
N ASN A 740 1.10 -32.33 13.99
CA ASN A 740 1.63 -33.59 14.52
C ASN A 740 2.45 -34.34 13.45
N MET A 741 3.30 -35.29 13.85
CA MET A 741 4.16 -36.00 12.89
C MET A 741 3.37 -36.83 11.86
N GLU A 742 2.11 -37.17 12.11
CA GLU A 742 1.28 -37.91 11.16
C GLU A 742 0.72 -37.00 10.07
N SER A 743 0.26 -35.79 10.42
CA SER A 743 -0.31 -34.81 9.47
C SER A 743 0.73 -33.85 8.88
N THR A 744 1.84 -33.61 9.58
CA THR A 744 2.91 -32.66 9.23
C THR A 744 4.32 -33.28 9.29
N PRO A 745 4.59 -34.41 8.62
CA PRO A 745 5.86 -35.16 8.77
C PRO A 745 7.11 -34.45 8.24
N VAL A 746 6.99 -33.30 7.56
CA VAL A 746 8.11 -32.55 6.97
C VAL A 746 8.14 -31.12 7.53
N VAL A 747 9.34 -30.60 7.76
CA VAL A 747 9.56 -29.20 8.18
C VAL A 747 10.54 -28.54 7.21
N ILE A 748 10.18 -27.37 6.70
CA ILE A 748 11.10 -26.45 6.02
C ILE A 748 11.68 -25.56 7.12
N TYR A 749 12.84 -25.96 7.64
CA TYR A 749 13.33 -25.44 8.91
C TYR A 749 13.93 -24.04 8.80
N SER A 750 14.76 -23.81 7.78
CA SER A 750 15.43 -22.52 7.57
C SER A 750 15.83 -22.35 6.11
N ASN A 751 16.19 -21.13 5.74
CA ASN A 751 16.93 -20.88 4.49
C ASN A 751 18.36 -21.42 4.62
N TYR A 752 19.00 -21.72 3.48
CA TYR A 752 20.36 -22.22 3.40
C TYR A 752 21.13 -21.53 2.26
N PRO A 753 22.10 -20.64 2.56
CA PRO A 753 22.49 -20.20 3.90
C PRO A 753 21.40 -19.36 4.59
N PRO A 754 21.42 -19.26 5.93
CA PRO A 754 20.48 -18.42 6.66
C PRO A 754 20.52 -16.97 6.19
N ASN A 755 19.36 -16.32 6.14
CA ASN A 755 19.20 -14.94 5.72
C ASN A 755 18.38 -14.13 6.76
N TRP A 756 17.92 -12.93 6.37
CA TRP A 756 17.13 -12.06 7.24
C TRP A 756 15.84 -12.72 7.74
N TRP A 757 15.21 -13.60 6.95
CA TRP A 757 13.97 -14.29 7.28
C TRP A 757 14.11 -15.37 8.36
N ASP A 758 15.33 -15.88 8.58
CA ASP A 758 15.62 -16.79 9.71
C ASP A 758 15.89 -16.03 11.02
N ASN A 759 16.10 -14.71 10.92
CA ASN A 759 16.48 -13.80 12.01
C ASN A 759 15.73 -12.46 11.92
N THR A 760 14.41 -12.52 11.80
CA THR A 760 13.57 -11.32 11.65
C THR A 760 13.79 -10.37 12.82
N ASP A 761 14.01 -9.09 12.51
CA ASP A 761 14.37 -8.05 13.48
C ASP A 761 15.59 -8.41 14.36
N TYR A 762 16.54 -9.18 13.79
CA TYR A 762 17.74 -9.71 14.45
C TYR A 762 17.48 -10.72 15.58
N ILE A 763 16.27 -11.25 15.66
CA ILE A 763 15.89 -12.32 16.59
C ILE A 763 15.66 -13.59 15.78
N SER A 764 16.41 -14.65 16.07
CA SER A 764 16.25 -15.93 15.40
C SER A 764 14.84 -16.50 15.60
N ASN A 765 14.32 -17.21 14.60
CA ASN A 765 13.01 -17.86 14.70
C ASN A 765 12.95 -18.84 15.89
N SER A 766 14.05 -19.52 16.22
CA SER A 766 14.14 -20.43 17.38
C SER A 766 14.11 -19.72 18.74
N MET A 767 14.47 -18.44 18.81
CA MET A 767 14.27 -17.63 20.01
C MET A 767 12.84 -17.07 20.08
N ARG A 768 12.30 -16.61 18.94
CA ARG A 768 10.98 -15.97 18.88
C ARG A 768 9.83 -16.99 19.04
N GLN A 769 9.94 -18.13 18.38
CA GLN A 769 8.99 -19.25 18.44
C GLN A 769 9.62 -20.48 19.08
N ASN A 770 10.09 -20.31 20.33
CA ASN A 770 10.83 -21.33 21.06
C ASN A 770 10.03 -22.62 21.27
N LEU A 771 8.72 -22.56 21.54
CA LEU A 771 7.90 -23.76 21.74
C LEU A 771 7.81 -24.59 20.46
N ILE A 772 7.66 -23.93 19.31
CA ILE A 772 7.63 -24.59 18.00
C ILE A 772 9.02 -25.17 17.66
N ALA A 773 10.10 -24.43 17.91
CA ALA A 773 11.46 -24.91 17.68
C ALA A 773 11.77 -26.18 18.49
N GLU A 774 11.40 -26.20 19.77
CA GLU A 774 11.57 -27.34 20.68
C GLU A 774 10.78 -28.56 20.24
N TYR A 775 9.53 -28.33 19.82
CA TYR A 775 8.73 -29.36 19.20
C TYR A 775 9.40 -29.94 17.95
N ILE A 776 9.97 -29.08 17.09
CA ILE A 776 10.71 -29.52 15.90
C ILE A 776 11.93 -30.38 16.30
N TYR A 777 12.75 -29.94 17.25
CA TYR A 777 13.94 -30.69 17.67
C TYR A 777 13.62 -32.05 18.32
N SER A 778 12.53 -32.08 19.08
CA SER A 778 12.07 -33.28 19.78
C SER A 778 11.50 -34.32 18.81
N ASN A 779 10.87 -33.89 17.71
CA ASN A 779 10.09 -34.78 16.85
C ASN A 779 10.69 -35.00 15.45
N TYR A 780 11.56 -34.10 14.99
CA TYR A 780 12.11 -34.12 13.63
C TYR A 780 13.64 -34.23 13.66
N LYS A 781 14.22 -34.55 12.51
CA LYS A 781 15.67 -34.63 12.30
C LYS A 781 16.05 -33.97 10.97
N PRO A 782 17.21 -33.29 10.88
CA PRO A 782 17.73 -32.78 9.62
C PRO A 782 17.84 -33.90 8.59
N TYR A 783 17.37 -33.62 7.37
CA TYR A 783 17.34 -34.61 6.30
C TYR A 783 18.30 -34.23 5.16
N ARG A 784 17.99 -33.13 4.45
CA ARG A 784 18.82 -32.62 3.33
C ARG A 784 18.52 -31.16 3.03
N ILE A 785 19.32 -30.58 2.13
CA ILE A 785 19.04 -29.28 1.53
C ILE A 785 18.25 -29.48 0.22
N MET A 786 17.28 -28.61 -0.03
CA MET A 786 16.52 -28.55 -1.30
C MET A 786 16.18 -27.09 -1.61
N ASN A 787 16.40 -26.64 -2.85
CA ASN A 787 16.10 -25.26 -3.29
C ASN A 787 16.52 -24.16 -2.27
N ASP A 788 17.75 -24.21 -1.75
CA ASP A 788 18.25 -23.27 -0.73
C ASP A 788 17.49 -23.31 0.62
N HIS A 789 16.89 -24.45 0.99
CA HIS A 789 16.23 -24.64 2.29
C HIS A 789 16.73 -25.89 3.01
N SER A 790 16.84 -25.81 4.33
CA SER A 790 17.08 -26.94 5.22
C SER A 790 15.79 -27.72 5.46
N ILE A 791 15.71 -28.94 4.93
CA ILE A 791 14.52 -29.81 5.06
C ILE A 791 14.75 -30.84 6.15
N TRP A 792 13.77 -30.96 7.04
CA TRP A 792 13.75 -31.91 8.14
C TRP A 792 12.56 -32.84 8.01
N ILE A 793 12.69 -34.05 8.54
CA ILE A 793 11.64 -35.08 8.51
C ILE A 793 11.38 -35.61 9.91
N GLY A 794 10.15 -36.07 10.15
CA GLY A 794 9.78 -36.71 11.41
C GLY A 794 10.69 -37.89 11.71
N LYS A 795 11.04 -38.12 12.98
CA LYS A 795 11.97 -39.19 13.38
C LYS A 795 11.49 -40.57 12.91
N ASN A 796 10.17 -40.76 12.86
CA ASN A 796 9.47 -41.98 12.42
C ASN A 796 9.10 -41.97 10.92
N PHE A 797 9.40 -40.90 10.20
CA PHE A 797 9.07 -40.76 8.78
C PHE A 797 10.18 -41.31 7.90
N ASN A 798 9.83 -42.22 6.99
CA ASN A 798 10.77 -42.84 6.06
C ASN A 798 10.57 -42.26 4.66
N ALA A 799 11.42 -41.31 4.27
CA ALA A 799 11.42 -40.75 2.93
C ALA A 799 12.05 -41.70 1.90
N THR A 800 11.54 -41.70 0.67
CA THR A 800 11.87 -42.64 -0.41
C THR A 800 13.18 -42.31 -1.17
N THR A 801 13.85 -41.20 -0.88
CA THR A 801 14.98 -40.68 -1.67
C THR A 801 16.35 -40.83 -0.97
N SER A 802 17.41 -41.02 -1.76
CA SER A 802 18.80 -41.00 -1.29
C SER A 802 19.24 -39.57 -0.90
N ILE A 803 20.01 -39.45 0.18
CA ILE A 803 20.51 -38.18 0.71
C ILE A 803 21.75 -37.76 -0.10
N GLU A 804 21.70 -36.63 -0.81
CA GLU A 804 22.82 -36.10 -1.59
C GLU A 804 23.58 -34.99 -0.85
N GLU A 805 22.89 -34.11 -0.12
CA GLU A 805 23.50 -32.97 0.59
C GLU A 805 22.83 -32.78 1.97
N LYS A 806 23.61 -32.70 3.05
CA LYS A 806 23.09 -32.50 4.42
C LYS A 806 23.33 -31.07 4.90
N ASP A 807 22.39 -30.52 5.65
CA ASP A 807 22.60 -29.26 6.37
C ASP A 807 23.75 -29.42 7.38
N THR A 808 24.89 -28.81 7.07
CA THR A 808 26.07 -28.80 7.96
C THR A 808 26.09 -27.64 8.94
N LEU A 809 25.23 -26.62 8.74
CA LEU A 809 25.17 -25.43 9.59
C LEU A 809 24.39 -25.70 10.88
N ILE A 810 23.43 -26.63 10.86
CA ILE A 810 22.69 -27.00 12.07
C ILE A 810 23.56 -27.73 13.11
N GLY A 811 24.61 -28.41 12.65
CA GLY A 811 25.58 -29.08 13.53
C GLY A 811 26.63 -28.16 14.13
N ARG A 812 26.62 -26.86 13.77
CA ARG A 812 27.58 -25.88 14.29
C ARG A 812 27.06 -25.25 15.58
N PRO A 813 27.98 -24.82 16.47
CA PRO A 813 27.60 -24.03 17.64
C PRO A 813 26.75 -22.81 17.27
N ARG A 814 25.62 -22.61 17.95
CA ARG A 814 24.78 -21.41 17.79
C ARG A 814 25.01 -20.43 18.92
N ILE A 815 24.70 -19.18 18.61
CA ILE A 815 24.85 -18.04 19.51
C ILE A 815 23.49 -17.38 19.62
N TYR A 816 22.97 -17.26 20.84
CA TYR A 816 21.72 -16.58 21.12
C TYR A 816 21.94 -15.38 22.03
N HIS A 817 21.56 -14.19 21.56
CA HIS A 817 21.74 -12.95 22.31
C HIS A 817 20.42 -12.54 22.97
N TYR A 818 20.17 -13.01 24.19
CA TYR A 818 18.97 -12.67 24.96
C TYR A 818 18.98 -11.24 25.49
N LYS A 819 20.16 -10.64 25.69
CA LYS A 819 20.28 -9.27 26.25
C LYS A 819 19.45 -9.13 27.53
N HIS A 820 18.48 -8.21 27.59
CA HIS A 820 17.59 -8.02 28.73
C HIS A 820 16.39 -9.00 28.77
N ALA A 821 16.17 -9.78 27.71
CA ALA A 821 15.07 -10.75 27.66
C ALA A 821 15.20 -11.81 28.78
N ALA A 822 16.40 -12.16 29.21
CA ALA A 822 16.61 -13.12 30.29
C ALA A 822 15.96 -12.68 31.63
N VAL A 823 16.06 -11.40 31.97
CA VAL A 823 15.39 -10.83 33.16
C VAL A 823 13.86 -10.83 32.97
N LEU A 824 13.40 -10.44 31.78
CA LEU A 824 11.96 -10.38 31.48
C LEU A 824 11.32 -11.76 31.52
N LEU A 825 12.02 -12.78 31.03
CA LEU A 825 11.59 -14.17 31.12
C LEU A 825 11.48 -14.59 32.59
N ASN A 826 12.49 -14.32 33.43
CA ASN A 826 12.42 -14.64 34.86
C ASN A 826 11.15 -14.06 35.51
N LYS A 827 10.92 -12.75 35.30
CA LYS A 827 9.74 -12.04 35.82
C LYS A 827 8.43 -12.61 35.28
N TYR A 828 8.39 -13.00 34.00
CA TYR A 828 7.21 -13.58 33.37
C TYR A 828 6.83 -14.92 34.00
N PHE A 829 7.81 -15.79 34.27
CA PHE A 829 7.58 -17.09 34.88
C PHE A 829 7.27 -17.01 36.39
N ASP A 830 7.72 -15.95 37.07
CA ASP A 830 7.44 -15.72 38.49
C ASP A 830 6.07 -15.05 38.77
N GLN A 831 5.43 -14.43 37.77
CA GLN A 831 4.32 -13.46 37.97
C GLN A 831 2.96 -14.04 38.41
N ASP A 832 2.73 -15.35 38.37
CA ASP A 832 1.36 -15.90 38.43
C ASP A 832 1.01 -16.76 39.64
N GLY A 833 1.94 -17.03 40.56
CA GLY A 833 1.72 -17.90 41.73
C GLY A 833 1.35 -19.36 41.42
N LYS A 834 1.07 -19.68 40.15
CA LYS A 834 1.04 -21.02 39.56
C LYS A 834 2.43 -21.31 38.99
N SER A 835 3.02 -22.42 39.39
CA SER A 835 4.32 -22.84 38.87
C SER A 835 4.19 -23.17 37.38
N ARG A 836 4.57 -22.24 36.50
CA ARG A 836 4.69 -22.47 35.04
C ARG A 836 5.96 -23.23 34.66
N VAL A 837 6.74 -23.57 35.68
CA VAL A 837 7.98 -24.31 35.61
C VAL A 837 7.94 -25.47 36.58
N GLU A 838 8.60 -26.56 36.23
CA GLU A 838 8.91 -27.68 37.11
C GLU A 838 10.41 -27.66 37.39
N LYS A 839 10.81 -27.69 38.67
CA LYS A 839 12.23 -27.67 39.03
C LYS A 839 12.83 -29.05 38.77
N LEU A 840 13.89 -29.09 37.96
CA LEU A 840 14.63 -30.31 37.63
C LEU A 840 15.85 -30.50 38.52
N GLN A 841 16.69 -29.46 38.64
CA GLN A 841 17.96 -29.55 39.36
C GLN A 841 18.33 -28.19 39.93
N GLU A 842 19.02 -28.16 41.06
CA GLU A 842 19.62 -26.95 41.63
C GLU A 842 21.08 -27.24 41.97
N VAL A 843 21.98 -26.36 41.53
CA VAL A 843 23.42 -26.56 41.68
C VAL A 843 24.09 -25.25 42.10
N ASN A 844 25.03 -25.38 43.02
CA ASN A 844 25.96 -24.30 43.34
C ASN A 844 27.13 -24.38 42.36
N PRO A 845 27.35 -23.35 41.52
CA PRO A 845 28.40 -23.39 40.52
C PRO A 845 29.80 -23.40 41.16
N VAL A 846 30.74 -24.13 40.55
CA VAL A 846 32.13 -24.21 41.01
C VAL A 846 32.99 -23.30 40.15
N LEU A 847 33.75 -22.38 40.77
CA LEU A 847 34.70 -21.54 40.05
C LEU A 847 35.80 -22.42 39.45
N ALA A 848 35.94 -22.40 38.13
CA ALA A 848 36.99 -23.10 37.42
C ALA A 848 38.35 -22.38 37.61
N ASP A 849 39.46 -23.12 37.52
CA ASP A 849 40.81 -22.58 37.71
C ASP A 849 41.19 -21.45 36.71
N THR A 850 40.39 -21.26 35.66
CA THR A 850 40.48 -20.15 34.70
C THR A 850 39.67 -18.95 35.19
N SER A 851 40.31 -17.78 35.28
CA SER A 851 39.74 -16.52 35.78
C SER A 851 38.29 -16.24 35.33
N ASN A 852 37.38 -16.17 36.31
CA ASN A 852 35.96 -15.76 36.18
C ASN A 852 35.08 -16.68 35.31
N CYS A 853 35.30 -17.99 35.37
CA CYS A 853 34.40 -18.96 34.75
C CYS A 853 33.83 -19.93 35.79
N TYR A 854 32.52 -20.11 35.78
CA TYR A 854 31.81 -21.00 36.70
C TYR A 854 31.35 -22.27 35.95
N LYS A 855 31.70 -23.45 36.44
CA LYS A 855 31.29 -24.73 35.85
C LYS A 855 30.15 -25.35 36.65
N VAL A 856 29.14 -25.87 35.92
CA VAL A 856 28.03 -26.66 36.46
C VAL A 856 27.92 -27.98 35.69
N GLU A 857 27.88 -29.10 36.42
CA GLU A 857 27.57 -30.41 35.86
C GLU A 857 26.04 -30.58 35.74
N VAL A 858 25.59 -30.97 34.56
CA VAL A 858 24.18 -31.17 34.21
C VAL A 858 23.89 -32.67 34.28
N ASN A 859 22.86 -33.05 35.04
CA ASN A 859 22.48 -34.46 35.13
C ASN A 859 21.69 -34.94 33.90
N ASP A 860 21.54 -36.26 33.74
CA ASP A 860 20.84 -36.85 32.61
C ASP A 860 19.34 -36.46 32.55
N GLU A 861 18.73 -36.12 33.69
CA GLU A 861 17.34 -35.66 33.78
C GLU A 861 17.18 -34.28 33.12
N VAL A 862 18.08 -33.34 33.41
CA VAL A 862 18.09 -32.02 32.76
C VAL A 862 18.47 -32.15 31.30
N SER A 863 19.58 -32.84 30.97
CA SER A 863 20.02 -32.95 29.57
C SER A 863 19.03 -33.71 28.68
N GLY A 864 18.27 -34.66 29.24
CA GLY A 864 17.26 -35.43 28.52
C GLY A 864 15.91 -34.72 28.39
N SER A 865 15.71 -33.59 29.10
CA SER A 865 14.47 -32.84 29.08
C SER A 865 14.40 -31.84 27.91
N SER A 866 13.18 -31.61 27.42
CA SER A 866 12.85 -30.50 26.51
C SER A 866 12.40 -29.26 27.27
N LEU A 867 12.40 -28.09 26.64
CA LEU A 867 11.91 -26.84 27.24
C LEU A 867 12.65 -26.48 28.55
N VAL A 868 13.94 -26.76 28.59
CA VAL A 868 14.82 -26.49 29.73
C VAL A 868 15.19 -25.01 29.80
N LEU A 869 14.96 -24.42 30.96
CA LEU A 869 15.36 -23.07 31.33
C LEU A 869 16.42 -23.14 32.44
N ALA A 870 17.44 -22.30 32.35
CA ALA A 870 18.37 -22.07 33.45
C ALA A 870 18.07 -20.73 34.11
N LYS A 871 17.67 -20.77 35.38
CA LYS A 871 17.59 -19.61 36.27
C LYS A 871 18.95 -19.43 36.92
N ILE A 872 19.58 -18.30 36.66
CA ILE A 872 20.91 -17.94 37.15
C ILE A 872 20.72 -16.84 38.18
N GLU A 873 21.13 -17.10 39.41
CA GLU A 873 21.22 -16.11 40.47
C GLU A 873 22.66 -15.61 40.55
N LEU A 874 22.87 -14.32 40.32
CA LEU A 874 24.20 -13.71 40.32
C LEU A 874 24.19 -12.35 41.00
N THR A 875 25.35 -11.93 41.49
CA THR A 875 25.61 -10.60 42.05
C THR A 875 26.64 -9.89 41.18
N THR A 876 26.36 -8.66 40.77
CA THR A 876 27.26 -7.85 39.95
C THR A 876 27.30 -6.41 40.43
N ASN A 877 28.46 -5.77 40.31
CA ASN A 877 28.66 -4.36 40.63
C ASN A 877 28.29 -3.42 39.46
N GLY A 878 28.03 -3.96 38.26
CA GLY A 878 27.85 -3.19 37.03
C GLY A 878 26.90 -3.82 36.03
N GLN A 879 26.88 -3.27 34.81
CA GLN A 879 26.23 -3.90 33.67
C GLN A 879 27.27 -4.72 32.90
N GLU A 880 27.10 -6.04 32.89
CA GLU A 880 28.09 -6.96 32.33
C GLU A 880 27.38 -7.96 31.40
N GLU A 881 28.03 -8.32 30.30
CA GLU A 881 27.54 -9.42 29.46
C GLU A 881 27.98 -10.75 30.08
N ILE A 882 27.03 -11.67 30.23
CA ILE A 882 27.25 -13.01 30.78
C ILE A 882 27.08 -14.02 29.66
N ASN A 883 28.04 -14.92 29.50
CA ASN A 883 28.00 -15.99 28.50
C ASN A 883 27.71 -17.32 29.19
N LEU A 884 26.66 -18.00 28.76
CA LEU A 884 26.33 -19.35 29.18
C LEU A 884 26.63 -20.32 28.04
N GLU A 885 27.73 -21.05 28.19
CA GLU A 885 28.29 -21.95 27.19
C GLU A 885 27.87 -23.40 27.47
N LEU A 886 27.45 -24.11 26.43
CA LEU A 886 26.98 -25.49 26.49
C LEU A 886 28.07 -26.45 26.02
N TYR A 887 28.35 -27.50 26.79
CA TYR A 887 29.34 -28.52 26.46
C TYR A 887 28.76 -29.93 26.53
N SER A 888 29.21 -30.78 25.60
CA SER A 888 29.11 -32.23 25.68
C SER A 888 30.52 -32.79 25.76
N ASP A 889 30.89 -33.25 26.95
CA ASP A 889 32.25 -33.57 27.35
C ASP A 889 33.18 -32.36 27.20
N SER A 890 34.02 -32.36 26.15
CA SER A 890 34.93 -31.26 25.79
C SER A 890 34.50 -30.54 24.51
N THR A 891 33.38 -30.95 23.90
CA THR A 891 32.89 -30.35 22.66
C THR A 891 31.99 -29.17 22.98
N PHE A 892 32.41 -27.98 22.55
CA PHE A 892 31.59 -26.78 22.61
C PHE A 892 30.40 -26.89 21.66
N LEU A 893 29.19 -26.68 22.18
CA LEU A 893 27.94 -26.81 21.45
C LEU A 893 27.29 -25.47 21.12
N GLY A 894 27.71 -24.37 21.71
CA GLY A 894 27.08 -23.07 21.52
C GLY A 894 26.97 -22.31 22.83
N TYR A 895 26.44 -21.09 22.76
CA TYR A 895 26.27 -20.26 23.95
C TYR A 895 25.13 -19.26 23.83
N SER A 896 24.61 -18.89 24.98
CA SER A 896 23.61 -17.83 25.13
C SER A 896 24.24 -16.65 25.88
N THR A 897 24.03 -15.42 25.40
CA THR A 897 24.49 -14.21 26.09
C THR A 897 23.33 -13.38 26.61
N PHE A 898 23.51 -12.76 27.77
CA PHE A 898 22.54 -11.83 28.35
C PHE A 898 23.23 -10.73 29.15
N MET A 899 22.51 -9.62 29.37
CA MET A 899 23.03 -8.48 30.13
C MET A 899 22.62 -8.57 31.59
N ALA A 900 23.58 -8.77 32.48
CA ALA A 900 23.41 -8.64 33.92
C ALA A 900 23.44 -7.17 34.35
N SER A 901 22.70 -6.81 35.40
CA SER A 901 22.74 -5.50 36.06
C SER A 901 22.71 -5.64 37.58
N ASN A 902 23.21 -4.64 38.29
CA ASN A 902 23.21 -4.58 39.75
C ASN A 902 21.81 -4.44 40.39
N THR A 903 20.76 -4.23 39.59
CA THR A 903 19.37 -4.09 40.06
C THR A 903 18.59 -5.40 40.04
N GLU A 904 19.11 -6.42 39.37
CA GLU A 904 18.43 -7.70 39.17
C GLU A 904 19.40 -8.82 39.54
N SER A 905 18.99 -9.70 40.44
CA SER A 905 19.82 -10.84 40.86
C SER A 905 19.52 -12.12 40.10
N GLU A 906 18.41 -12.17 39.35
CA GLU A 906 17.87 -13.40 38.78
C GLU A 906 17.60 -13.27 37.27
N TYR A 907 18.06 -14.25 36.51
CA TYR A 907 18.00 -14.27 35.04
C TYR A 907 17.55 -15.63 34.57
N LEU A 908 16.65 -15.72 33.59
CA LEU A 908 16.14 -16.98 33.08
C LEU A 908 16.47 -17.11 31.59
N VAL A 909 17.23 -18.15 31.23
CA VAL A 909 17.73 -18.38 29.87
C VAL A 909 17.23 -19.74 29.37
N PRO A 910 16.46 -19.79 28.26
CA PRO A 910 16.16 -21.05 27.58
C PRO A 910 17.43 -21.70 27.04
N LEU A 911 17.61 -22.99 27.32
CA LEU A 911 18.80 -23.76 26.93
C LEU A 911 18.53 -24.72 25.78
N SER A 912 17.37 -25.38 25.81
CA SER A 912 17.03 -26.44 24.87
C SER A 912 16.53 -25.94 23.51
N ASN A 913 16.41 -24.61 23.32
CA ASN A 913 16.08 -24.02 22.00
C ASN A 913 17.27 -24.08 21.02
N HIS A 914 18.33 -24.79 21.41
CA HIS A 914 19.47 -25.17 20.62
C HIS A 914 19.33 -26.61 20.09
N TYR A 915 19.39 -26.84 18.77
CA TYR A 915 19.28 -28.20 18.22
C TYR A 915 20.33 -29.18 18.79
N LEU A 916 21.56 -28.71 19.04
CA LEU A 916 22.59 -29.54 19.68
C LEU A 916 22.26 -29.99 21.10
N TRP A 917 21.35 -29.31 21.82
CA TRP A 917 20.83 -29.82 23.11
C TRP A 917 20.13 -31.18 22.94
N HIS A 918 19.41 -31.34 21.83
CA HIS A 918 18.59 -32.53 21.54
C HIS A 918 19.37 -33.64 20.81
N SER A 919 20.50 -33.31 20.20
CA SER A 919 21.31 -34.26 19.41
C SER A 919 22.63 -34.65 20.07
N LYS A 920 23.01 -33.99 21.16
CA LYS A 920 24.20 -34.27 21.96
C LYS A 920 23.80 -34.30 23.44
N ASN A 921 24.54 -35.06 24.26
CA ASN A 921 24.29 -35.12 25.70
C ASN A 921 25.02 -33.95 26.38
N VAL A 922 24.30 -32.89 26.77
CA VAL A 922 24.87 -31.71 27.42
C VAL A 922 25.14 -32.06 28.88
N ASN A 923 26.40 -32.34 29.21
CA ASN A 923 26.77 -32.75 30.57
C ASN A 923 27.41 -31.62 31.38
N SER A 924 27.82 -30.51 30.76
CA SER A 924 28.30 -29.35 31.52
C SER A 924 27.94 -28.02 30.88
N ILE A 925 27.76 -27.02 31.76
CA ILE A 925 27.49 -25.64 31.39
C ILE A 925 28.54 -24.76 32.06
N TRP A 926 29.10 -23.84 31.27
CA TRP A 926 30.12 -22.91 31.72
C TRP A 926 29.53 -21.50 31.67
N VAL A 927 29.58 -20.79 32.78
CA VAL A 927 29.13 -19.40 32.88
C VAL A 927 30.37 -18.52 32.98
N SER A 928 30.74 -17.94 31.84
CA SER A 928 31.87 -17.03 31.72
C SER A 928 31.41 -15.61 32.10
N THR A 929 32.09 -15.00 33.07
CA THR A 929 31.75 -13.70 33.64
C THR A 929 32.94 -12.72 33.63
N HIS A 930 32.67 -11.44 33.89
CA HIS A 930 33.70 -10.43 34.13
C HIS A 930 34.11 -10.36 35.61
N GLU A 931 35.26 -9.70 35.87
CA GLU A 931 35.75 -9.52 37.24
C GLU A 931 34.74 -8.72 38.08
N GLY A 932 34.35 -9.27 39.24
CA GLY A 932 33.34 -8.67 40.12
C GLY A 932 31.90 -9.16 39.89
N VAL A 933 31.70 -10.19 39.07
CA VAL A 933 30.42 -10.93 38.98
C VAL A 933 30.54 -12.27 39.68
N GLU A 934 29.71 -12.49 40.69
CA GLU A 934 29.61 -13.75 41.43
C GLU A 934 28.34 -14.51 41.02
N VAL A 935 28.48 -15.72 40.47
CA VAL A 935 27.34 -16.59 40.20
C VAL A 935 27.04 -17.38 41.47
N ASN A 936 25.95 -17.05 42.13
CA ASN A 936 25.59 -17.63 43.43
C ASN A 936 24.97 -19.01 43.26
N LYS A 937 24.13 -19.19 42.24
CA LYS A 937 23.28 -20.36 42.10
C LYS A 937 22.75 -20.53 40.68
N ILE A 938 22.63 -21.78 40.23
CA ILE A 938 21.93 -22.11 38.98
C ILE A 938 20.84 -23.14 39.29
N THR A 939 19.60 -22.82 38.89
CA THR A 939 18.46 -23.72 39.01
C THR A 939 17.92 -24.04 37.62
N PHE A 940 17.84 -25.31 37.29
CA PHE A 940 17.26 -25.80 36.04
C PHE A 940 15.78 -26.08 36.23
N TYR A 941 15.01 -25.59 35.29
CA TYR A 941 13.57 -25.76 35.22
C TYR A 941 13.17 -26.36 33.89
N ARG A 942 12.10 -27.15 33.89
CA ARG A 942 11.33 -27.48 32.70
C ARG A 942 10.18 -26.50 32.60
N ASP A 943 10.04 -25.84 31.45
CA ASP A 943 8.86 -25.05 31.13
C ASP A 943 7.69 -25.99 30.79
N ILE A 944 6.61 -25.86 31.55
CA ILE A 944 5.40 -26.68 31.45
C ILE A 944 4.19 -25.86 30.97
N ARG A 945 4.41 -24.69 30.34
CA ARG A 945 3.34 -23.81 29.83
C ARG A 945 2.44 -24.46 28.77
N ASN A 946 2.91 -25.50 28.10
CA ASN A 946 2.16 -26.27 27.10
C ASN A 946 1.39 -27.46 27.70
N GLU A 947 1.60 -27.78 28.99
CA GLU A 947 0.89 -28.84 29.72
C GLU A 947 -0.36 -28.32 30.47
N TYR A 948 -0.53 -26.98 30.46
CA TYR A 948 -1.67 -26.24 30.99
C TYR A 948 -2.66 -25.90 29.89
#